data_AF-A0A9X2YHT3-F1
#
_entry.id   AF-A0A9X2YHT3-F1
#
_cell.length_a   1.000
_cell.length_b   1.000
_cell.length_c   1.000
_cell.angle_alpha   90.00
_cell.angle_beta   90.00
_cell.angle_gamma   90.00
#
_symmetry.space_group_name_H-M   'P 1'
#
loop_
_entity.id
_entity.type
_entity.pdbx_description
1 polymer ?
#
loop_
_entity_poly.entity_id
_entity_poly.type
_entity_poly.pdbx_seq_one_letter_code
_entity_poly.pdbx_strand_id
1 'polypeptide(L)'
;MSSPRGPDGMLATVLSASAAACCLILGALSATRQQGELVGIVGASAVAVGSLSQSDALIGLAGCFLIAVLNSFGALAYSMRTVAAAILIATATTGALGIQLAHDTGDPALAVGAVAMICVLNIGLPLAVGAIANTVRSDLRDAECDALTGLYHRRAFLREAAGLSRTPAGPDAQLVVVMIDIDDFKRLNDTAGHAAGDRALIAIAETLRDQAATSAVIARWGGEEFAVADILSDDDAAELAEQLCRRLAEVPSSVPFTASIGWSGMALRTIGLDAGGGAVDALLIRADSAMYAAKRRGGNQVQHCPTEPLDADDSFGGWQPRSTQQIADAPVDDTARRLDAAVDGIGLTSVFQPIVSLSDETVIGFEVLTRWPQLDDPHPTDVFAWAETTGRTEELEGRCIESALKCALGAGVGRDSWLFINTEPSAGNIASVDGRRLVFELTERRLLEHPGALLRKVDALRAQGCVIALDDVGAQPDSLAVLDVVCPEVIKLEPGVIQQGADNEGVRTLAAVLAHRRRTGATILVEGIETTAQLERARAIGAALGQGYRFGRPAPLQGQATTTRWAPEPMAHLPPVGPGTPFDVVADSVAVRRERQDTLVALSRYIESLALASANPPIVLVALQRVERFTPRTRRSYQRLSAVSPLVAVFGEGLPADLGTLRSVPLDPQDPLAAEWIVLILGPDTATALIAREEHGRRGDDDRIFAAALTNDRLLVTTAARCLLSRVG
;
A
#
# COMPACT_ATOMS: atom_id res chain seq x y z
N MET A 1 0.38 -45.30 -48.73
CA MET A 1 1.54 -46.10 -48.33
C MET A 1 1.72 -45.89 -46.84
N SER A 2 1.61 -46.94 -46.04
CA SER A 2 1.87 -46.90 -44.60
C SER A 2 3.31 -46.46 -44.37
N SER A 3 3.52 -45.52 -43.45
CA SER A 3 4.86 -45.11 -43.03
C SER A 3 5.58 -46.32 -42.42
N PRO A 4 6.83 -46.62 -42.82
CA PRO A 4 7.60 -47.73 -42.23
C PRO A 4 7.98 -47.51 -40.76
N ARG A 5 7.63 -46.36 -40.18
CA ARG A 5 7.88 -45.98 -38.79
C ARG A 5 6.64 -45.45 -38.06
N GLY A 6 5.45 -45.59 -38.66
CA GLY A 6 4.18 -45.18 -38.04
C GLY A 6 3.51 -46.34 -37.30
N PRO A 7 2.39 -46.09 -36.60
CA PRO A 7 1.66 -47.12 -35.86
C PRO A 7 1.22 -48.29 -36.75
N ASP A 8 1.60 -49.52 -36.37
CA ASP A 8 1.31 -50.71 -37.17
C ASP A 8 -0.13 -51.20 -36.99
N GLY A 9 -0.87 -51.20 -38.12
CA GLY A 9 -2.25 -51.67 -38.19
C GLY A 9 -3.29 -50.59 -37.92
N MET A 10 -4.53 -50.88 -38.36
CA MET A 10 -5.66 -49.95 -38.28
C MET A 10 -5.98 -49.54 -36.84
N LEU A 11 -5.79 -50.46 -35.89
CA LEU A 11 -6.12 -50.27 -34.48
C LEU A 11 -5.13 -49.30 -33.80
N ALA A 12 -3.83 -49.44 -34.06
CA ALA A 12 -2.79 -48.55 -33.54
C ALA A 12 -2.90 -47.13 -34.14
N THR A 13 -3.25 -47.04 -35.43
CA THR A 13 -3.47 -45.75 -36.11
C THR A 13 -4.66 -44.99 -35.51
N VAL A 14 -5.77 -45.70 -35.25
CA VAL A 14 -6.95 -45.11 -34.62
C VAL A 14 -6.64 -44.66 -33.18
N LEU A 15 -5.92 -45.48 -32.39
CA LEU A 15 -5.53 -45.13 -31.02
C LEU A 15 -4.65 -43.88 -30.96
N SER A 16 -3.63 -43.79 -31.83
CA SER A 16 -2.77 -42.60 -31.92
C SER A 16 -3.53 -41.33 -32.35
N ALA A 17 -4.43 -41.44 -33.33
CA ALA A 17 -5.25 -40.31 -33.78
C ALA A 17 -6.25 -39.84 -32.70
N SER A 18 -6.89 -40.78 -32.00
CA SER A 18 -7.79 -40.49 -30.89
C SER A 18 -7.06 -39.85 -29.70
N ALA A 19 -5.84 -40.30 -29.39
CA ALA A 19 -5.01 -39.70 -28.35
C ALA A 19 -4.65 -38.23 -28.68
N ALA A 20 -4.21 -37.96 -29.92
CA ALA A 20 -3.88 -36.60 -30.37
C ALA A 20 -5.10 -35.66 -30.34
N ALA A 21 -6.26 -36.13 -30.82
CA ALA A 21 -7.51 -35.37 -30.78
C ALA A 21 -7.97 -35.08 -29.34
N CYS A 22 -7.81 -36.04 -28.42
CA CYS A 22 -8.15 -35.86 -27.02
C CYS A 22 -7.29 -34.78 -26.36
N CYS A 23 -5.97 -34.76 -26.60
CA CYS A 23 -5.09 -33.71 -26.09
C CYS A 23 -5.46 -32.30 -26.59
N LEU A 24 -5.83 -32.15 -27.86
CA LEU A 24 -6.24 -30.86 -28.44
C LEU A 24 -7.57 -30.34 -27.86
N ILE A 25 -8.55 -31.24 -27.67
CA ILE A 25 -9.87 -30.89 -27.14
C ILE A 25 -9.78 -30.52 -25.65
N LEU A 26 -9.01 -31.29 -24.87
CA LEU A 26 -8.88 -31.07 -23.43
C LEU A 26 -8.10 -29.79 -23.09
N GLY A 27 -7.15 -29.38 -23.94
CA GLY A 27 -6.43 -28.10 -23.79
C GLY A 27 -7.30 -26.85 -23.97
N ALA A 28 -8.47 -26.98 -24.62
CA ALA A 28 -9.39 -25.86 -24.87
C ALA A 28 -10.51 -25.72 -23.82
N LEU A 29 -10.69 -26.70 -22.93
CA LEU A 29 -11.89 -26.83 -22.08
C LEU A 29 -11.66 -26.62 -20.57
N SER A 30 -10.42 -26.44 -20.09
CA SER A 30 -10.15 -26.37 -18.65
C SER A 30 -10.39 -24.97 -18.07
N ALA A 31 -11.56 -24.79 -17.43
CA ALA A 31 -11.91 -23.55 -16.71
C ALA A 31 -11.75 -23.65 -15.18
N THR A 32 -11.65 -24.87 -14.63
CA THR A 32 -11.60 -25.11 -13.16
C THR A 32 -10.48 -26.06 -12.75
N ARG A 33 -10.04 -25.98 -11.47
CA ARG A 33 -8.93 -26.79 -10.93
C ARG A 33 -9.18 -28.30 -11.00
N GLN A 34 -10.40 -28.76 -10.67
CA GLN A 34 -10.77 -30.19 -10.75
C GLN A 34 -10.79 -30.70 -12.20
N GLN A 35 -11.29 -29.89 -13.14
CA GLN A 35 -11.26 -30.24 -14.57
C GLN A 35 -9.81 -30.31 -15.09
N GLY A 36 -8.94 -29.41 -14.64
CA GLY A 36 -7.51 -29.44 -14.95
C GLY A 36 -6.80 -30.71 -14.46
N GLU A 37 -7.08 -31.17 -13.24
CA GLU A 37 -6.48 -32.41 -12.71
C GLU A 37 -6.87 -33.63 -13.54
N LEU A 38 -8.14 -33.72 -13.93
CA LEU A 38 -8.63 -34.80 -14.80
C LEU A 38 -7.98 -34.73 -16.19
N VAL A 39 -7.88 -33.53 -16.76
CA VAL A 39 -7.21 -33.26 -18.05
C VAL A 39 -5.75 -33.69 -18.02
N GLY A 40 -5.03 -33.44 -16.91
CA GLY A 40 -3.63 -33.84 -16.76
C GLY A 40 -3.42 -35.36 -16.83
N ILE A 41 -4.23 -36.13 -16.08
CA ILE A 41 -4.12 -37.61 -16.06
C ILE A 41 -4.54 -38.20 -17.41
N VAL A 42 -5.64 -37.71 -17.99
CA VAL A 42 -6.13 -38.19 -19.28
C VAL A 42 -5.13 -37.86 -20.40
N GLY A 43 -4.55 -36.65 -20.38
CA GLY A 43 -3.50 -36.24 -21.31
C GLY A 43 -2.25 -37.12 -21.21
N ALA A 44 -1.73 -37.35 -20.00
CA ALA A 44 -0.59 -38.24 -19.78
C ALA A 44 -0.88 -39.67 -20.27
N SER A 45 -2.08 -40.18 -20.01
CA SER A 45 -2.54 -41.51 -20.45
C SER A 45 -2.66 -41.59 -21.97
N ALA A 46 -3.17 -40.56 -22.63
CA ALA A 46 -3.30 -40.49 -24.09
C ALA A 46 -1.93 -40.50 -24.77
N VAL A 47 -0.98 -39.70 -24.27
CA VAL A 47 0.40 -39.68 -24.79
C VAL A 47 1.09 -41.03 -24.54
N ALA A 48 0.87 -41.66 -23.39
CA ALA A 48 1.41 -42.99 -23.09
C ALA A 48 0.91 -44.05 -24.08
N VAL A 49 -0.39 -44.09 -24.37
CA VAL A 49 -0.98 -45.00 -25.37
C VAL A 49 -0.43 -44.72 -26.77
N GLY A 50 -0.34 -43.44 -27.16
CA GLY A 50 0.26 -43.04 -28.44
C GLY A 50 1.71 -43.48 -28.58
N SER A 51 2.49 -43.35 -27.50
CA SER A 51 3.91 -43.71 -27.44
C SER A 51 4.11 -45.23 -27.54
N LEU A 52 3.28 -46.03 -26.86
CA LEU A 52 3.31 -47.49 -26.92
C LEU A 52 2.80 -48.06 -28.24
N SER A 53 2.01 -47.29 -29.00
CA SER A 53 1.49 -47.71 -30.31
C SER A 53 2.49 -47.54 -31.45
N GLN A 54 3.67 -46.94 -31.20
CA GLN A 54 4.71 -46.76 -32.20
C GLN A 54 5.48 -48.06 -32.42
N SER A 55 5.80 -48.37 -33.68
CA SER A 55 6.59 -49.54 -34.05
C SER A 55 8.08 -49.38 -33.74
N ASP A 56 8.55 -48.13 -33.65
CA ASP A 56 9.93 -47.80 -33.29
C ASP A 56 9.98 -47.32 -31.82
N ALA A 57 10.66 -48.09 -30.98
CA ALA A 57 10.77 -47.80 -29.55
C ALA A 57 11.44 -46.45 -29.27
N LEU A 58 12.35 -45.97 -30.13
CA LEU A 58 12.96 -44.63 -29.97
C LEU A 58 11.95 -43.51 -30.22
N ILE A 59 11.02 -43.69 -31.16
CA ILE A 59 9.94 -42.72 -31.42
C ILE A 59 8.96 -42.72 -30.24
N GLY A 60 8.63 -43.90 -29.71
CA GLY A 60 7.84 -44.02 -28.49
C GLY A 60 8.50 -43.30 -27.30
N LEU A 61 9.80 -43.50 -27.10
CA LEU A 61 10.57 -42.86 -26.02
C LEU A 61 10.64 -41.34 -26.17
N ALA A 62 10.71 -40.82 -27.40
CA ALA A 62 10.60 -39.39 -27.66
C ALA A 62 9.22 -38.84 -27.26
N GLY A 63 8.15 -39.61 -27.43
CA GLY A 63 6.80 -39.27 -26.96
C GLY A 63 6.71 -39.09 -25.44
N CYS A 64 7.48 -39.87 -24.66
CA CYS A 64 7.53 -39.74 -23.20
C CYS A 64 8.10 -38.39 -22.71
N PHE A 65 8.81 -37.62 -23.55
CA PHE A 65 9.19 -36.25 -23.20
C PHE A 65 7.97 -35.32 -23.10
N LEU A 66 6.94 -35.55 -23.91
CA LEU A 66 5.73 -34.73 -23.91
C LEU A 66 4.94 -34.91 -22.60
N ILE A 67 5.02 -36.10 -21.99
CA ILE A 67 4.48 -36.37 -20.66
C ILE A 67 5.19 -35.53 -19.60
N ALA A 68 6.52 -35.36 -19.69
CA ALA A 68 7.28 -34.52 -18.75
C ALA A 68 6.85 -33.04 -18.80
N VAL A 69 6.58 -32.51 -20.00
CA VAL A 69 6.08 -31.13 -20.18
C VAL A 69 4.69 -30.98 -19.57
N LEU A 70 3.77 -31.91 -19.86
CA LEU A 70 2.42 -31.92 -19.28
C LEU A 70 2.46 -32.02 -17.74
N ASN A 71 3.32 -32.88 -17.19
CA ASN A 71 3.48 -33.07 -15.75
C ASN A 71 4.05 -31.82 -15.07
N SER A 72 4.94 -31.09 -15.74
CA SER A 72 5.55 -29.86 -15.21
C SER A 72 4.55 -28.69 -15.15
N PHE A 73 3.70 -28.54 -16.17
CA PHE A 73 2.55 -27.63 -16.08
C PHE A 73 1.57 -28.05 -14.98
N GLY A 74 1.36 -29.36 -14.82
CA GLY A 74 0.53 -29.89 -13.74
C GLY A 74 1.05 -29.58 -12.34
N ALA A 75 2.38 -29.56 -12.14
CA ALA A 75 2.98 -29.20 -10.85
C ALA A 75 2.67 -27.75 -10.41
N LEU A 76 2.31 -26.85 -11.34
CA LEU A 76 1.90 -25.48 -11.04
C LEU A 76 0.43 -25.36 -10.60
N ALA A 77 -0.43 -26.27 -11.04
CA ALA A 77 -1.90 -26.13 -10.92
C ALA A 77 -2.60 -27.25 -10.13
N TYR A 78 -2.00 -28.44 -10.05
CA TYR A 78 -2.64 -29.67 -9.57
C TYR A 78 -2.14 -30.11 -8.20
N SER A 79 -2.86 -31.05 -7.57
CA SER A 79 -2.43 -31.68 -6.33
C SER A 79 -1.23 -32.61 -6.53
N MET A 80 -0.44 -32.80 -5.47
CA MET A 80 0.70 -33.74 -5.46
C MET A 80 0.31 -35.18 -5.80
N ARG A 81 -0.95 -35.57 -5.52
CA ARG A 81 -1.48 -36.89 -5.87
C ARG A 81 -1.57 -37.06 -7.39
N THR A 82 -2.04 -36.02 -8.09
CA THR A 82 -2.17 -36.01 -9.54
C THR A 82 -0.80 -36.03 -10.23
N VAL A 83 0.15 -35.23 -9.72
CA VAL A 83 1.54 -35.24 -10.21
C VAL A 83 2.18 -36.62 -10.02
N ALA A 84 2.00 -37.24 -8.86
CA ALA A 84 2.53 -38.59 -8.59
C ALA A 84 1.92 -39.65 -9.52
N ALA A 85 0.61 -39.60 -9.77
CA ALA A 85 -0.06 -40.51 -10.70
C ALA A 85 0.49 -40.37 -12.13
N ALA A 86 0.74 -39.14 -12.59
CA ALA A 86 1.26 -38.90 -13.93
C ALA A 86 2.74 -39.28 -14.08
N ILE A 87 3.54 -39.13 -13.02
CA ILE A 87 4.92 -39.66 -12.95
C ILE A 87 4.92 -41.19 -13.05
N LEU A 88 3.99 -41.86 -12.37
CA LEU A 88 3.87 -43.32 -12.42
C LEU A 88 3.56 -43.80 -13.86
N ILE A 89 2.61 -43.14 -14.54
CA ILE A 89 2.29 -43.42 -15.95
C ILE A 89 3.55 -43.26 -16.81
N ALA A 90 4.23 -42.12 -16.73
CA ALA A 90 5.44 -41.85 -17.52
C ALA A 90 6.54 -42.90 -17.30
N THR A 91 6.76 -43.28 -16.05
CA THR A 91 7.81 -44.24 -15.66
C THR A 91 7.48 -45.64 -16.19
N ALA A 92 6.22 -46.07 -16.08
CA ALA A 92 5.77 -47.36 -16.59
C ALA A 92 5.88 -47.44 -18.13
N THR A 93 5.43 -46.39 -18.83
CA THR A 93 5.53 -46.29 -20.30
C THR A 93 6.97 -46.31 -20.77
N THR A 94 7.83 -45.51 -20.14
CA THR A 94 9.27 -45.45 -20.47
C THR A 94 9.96 -46.79 -20.22
N GLY A 95 9.63 -47.49 -19.12
CA GLY A 95 10.17 -48.82 -18.83
C GLY A 95 9.77 -49.86 -19.87
N ALA A 96 8.50 -49.88 -20.29
CA ALA A 96 8.01 -50.81 -21.31
C ALA A 96 8.71 -50.59 -22.67
N LEU A 97 8.85 -49.33 -23.09
CA LEU A 97 9.55 -48.98 -24.33
C LEU A 97 11.07 -49.26 -24.24
N GLY A 98 11.67 -49.11 -23.05
CA GLY A 98 13.05 -49.49 -22.82
C GLY A 98 13.30 -51.00 -22.99
N ILE A 99 12.39 -51.84 -22.48
CA ILE A 99 12.46 -53.30 -22.68
C ILE A 99 12.34 -53.63 -24.18
N GLN A 100 11.41 -53.00 -24.88
CA GLN A 100 11.26 -53.18 -26.32
C GLN A 100 12.52 -52.74 -27.09
N LEU A 101 13.09 -51.57 -26.74
CA LEU A 101 14.32 -51.08 -27.35
C LEU A 101 15.51 -52.04 -27.14
N ALA A 102 15.66 -52.61 -25.95
CA ALA A 102 16.71 -53.58 -25.66
C ALA A 102 16.56 -54.85 -26.51
N HIS A 103 15.32 -55.30 -26.73
CA HIS A 103 15.03 -56.46 -27.56
C HIS A 103 15.27 -56.17 -29.06
N ASP A 104 14.83 -55.01 -29.55
CA ASP A 104 14.92 -54.64 -30.97
C ASP A 104 16.36 -54.35 -31.43
N THR A 105 17.18 -53.79 -30.54
CA THR A 105 18.58 -53.42 -30.84
C THR A 105 19.60 -54.48 -30.42
N GLY A 106 19.24 -55.37 -29.49
CA GLY A 106 20.19 -56.27 -28.83
C GLY A 106 21.20 -55.56 -27.91
N ASP A 107 21.01 -54.25 -27.64
CA ASP A 107 21.89 -53.43 -26.81
C ASP A 107 21.16 -52.99 -25.52
N PRO A 108 21.31 -53.75 -24.41
CA PRO A 108 20.68 -53.39 -23.15
C PRO A 108 21.28 -52.12 -22.53
N ALA A 109 22.54 -51.77 -22.85
CA ALA A 109 23.18 -50.58 -22.28
C ALA A 109 22.56 -49.30 -22.86
N LEU A 110 22.31 -49.28 -24.18
CA LEU A 110 21.60 -48.20 -24.84
C LEU A 110 20.19 -48.00 -24.26
N ALA A 111 19.45 -49.09 -24.06
CA ALA A 111 18.11 -49.05 -23.48
C ALA A 111 18.09 -48.49 -22.05
N VAL A 112 19.01 -48.94 -21.19
CA VAL A 112 19.14 -48.42 -19.82
C VAL A 112 19.47 -46.93 -19.82
N GLY A 113 20.38 -46.48 -20.68
CA GLY A 113 20.74 -45.06 -20.80
C GLY A 113 19.55 -44.18 -21.24
N ALA A 114 18.79 -44.64 -22.23
CA ALA A 114 17.61 -43.92 -22.73
C ALA A 114 16.51 -43.82 -21.65
N VAL A 115 16.22 -44.91 -20.95
CA VAL A 115 15.23 -44.93 -19.85
C VAL A 115 15.66 -44.01 -18.72
N ALA A 116 16.93 -44.08 -18.29
CA ALA A 116 17.44 -43.24 -17.21
C ALA A 116 17.31 -41.75 -17.53
N MET A 117 17.66 -41.34 -18.74
CA MET A 117 17.56 -39.94 -19.17
C MET A 117 16.11 -39.43 -19.14
N ILE A 118 15.15 -40.23 -19.62
CA ILE A 118 13.73 -39.84 -19.66
C ILE A 118 13.11 -39.85 -18.26
N CYS A 119 13.51 -40.78 -17.38
CA CYS A 119 13.07 -40.82 -15.98
C CYS A 119 13.56 -39.60 -15.20
N VAL A 120 14.81 -39.16 -15.39
CA VAL A 120 15.34 -37.94 -14.76
C VAL A 120 14.49 -36.73 -15.14
N LEU A 121 14.07 -36.61 -16.39
CA LEU A 121 13.22 -35.50 -16.83
C LEU A 121 11.79 -35.60 -16.30
N ASN A 122 11.18 -36.78 -16.36
CA ASN A 122 9.79 -36.98 -15.92
C ASN A 122 9.62 -36.87 -14.40
N ILE A 123 10.67 -37.15 -13.61
CA ILE A 123 10.65 -37.04 -12.15
C ILE A 123 11.21 -35.68 -11.71
N GLY A 124 12.38 -35.29 -12.22
CA GLY A 124 13.11 -34.13 -11.75
C GLY A 124 12.45 -32.80 -12.11
N LEU A 125 11.94 -32.65 -13.34
CA LEU A 125 11.37 -31.37 -13.79
C LEU A 125 10.07 -31.01 -13.05
N PRO A 126 9.09 -31.90 -12.87
CA PRO A 126 7.88 -31.56 -12.09
C PRO A 126 8.17 -31.30 -10.61
N LEU A 127 9.12 -32.02 -10.01
CA LEU A 127 9.51 -31.79 -8.61
C LEU A 127 10.22 -30.45 -8.43
N ALA A 128 11.12 -30.07 -9.34
CA ALA A 128 11.81 -28.78 -9.31
C ALA A 128 10.82 -27.61 -9.49
N VAL A 129 9.91 -27.72 -10.46
CA VAL A 129 8.84 -26.71 -10.68
C VAL A 129 7.91 -26.62 -9.47
N GLY A 130 7.51 -27.75 -8.90
CA GLY A 130 6.69 -27.80 -7.68
C GLY A 130 7.39 -27.19 -6.47
N ALA A 131 8.69 -27.44 -6.29
CA ALA A 131 9.48 -26.85 -5.22
C ALA A 131 9.58 -25.33 -5.37
N ILE A 132 9.93 -24.82 -6.57
CA ILE A 132 9.98 -23.37 -6.86
C ILE A 132 8.62 -22.73 -6.62
N ALA A 133 7.54 -23.34 -7.12
CA ALA A 133 6.19 -22.82 -6.93
C ALA A 133 5.76 -22.82 -5.45
N ASN A 134 6.19 -23.80 -4.67
CA ASN A 134 5.91 -23.85 -3.24
C ASN A 134 6.75 -22.83 -2.46
N THR A 135 8.00 -22.58 -2.83
CA THR A 135 8.81 -21.50 -2.24
C THR A 135 8.17 -20.14 -2.50
N VAL A 136 7.75 -19.87 -3.75
CA VAL A 136 7.05 -18.62 -4.08
C VAL A 136 5.70 -18.50 -3.34
N ARG A 137 5.00 -19.61 -3.09
CA ARG A 137 3.75 -19.60 -2.30
C ARG A 137 3.98 -19.51 -0.78
N SER A 138 5.08 -20.06 -0.26
CA SER A 138 5.42 -19.91 1.16
C SER A 138 5.84 -18.48 1.47
N ASP A 139 6.59 -17.84 0.56
CA ASP A 139 6.94 -16.42 0.67
C ASP A 139 5.68 -15.51 0.70
N LEU A 140 4.59 -15.94 0.05
CA LEU A 140 3.29 -15.26 0.10
C LEU A 140 2.53 -15.51 1.41
N ARG A 141 2.64 -16.71 2.01
CA ARG A 141 1.98 -17.03 3.30
C ARG A 141 2.68 -16.34 4.47
N ASP A 142 4.00 -16.28 4.47
CA ASP A 142 4.78 -15.56 5.47
C ASP A 142 4.61 -14.02 5.34
N ALA A 143 4.09 -13.53 4.20
CA ALA A 143 3.72 -12.13 4.00
C ALA A 143 2.30 -11.77 4.49
N GLU A 144 1.44 -12.77 4.73
CA GLU A 144 0.02 -12.55 5.03
C GLU A 144 -0.30 -12.53 6.53
N CYS A 145 0.59 -13.04 7.38
CA CYS A 145 0.36 -13.12 8.83
C CYS A 145 1.44 -12.39 9.65
N ASP A 146 1.01 -11.84 10.79
CA ASP A 146 1.85 -11.22 11.81
C ASP A 146 2.74 -12.25 12.49
N ALA A 147 4.05 -12.00 12.46
CA ALA A 147 5.07 -12.93 12.94
C ALA A 147 4.99 -13.18 14.46
N LEU A 148 4.43 -12.24 15.22
CA LEU A 148 4.30 -12.34 16.68
C LEU A 148 3.07 -13.16 17.10
N THR A 149 1.91 -12.82 16.54
CA THR A 149 0.59 -13.34 16.95
C THR A 149 0.08 -14.48 16.06
N GLY A 150 0.61 -14.59 14.83
CA GLY A 150 0.14 -15.53 13.80
C GLY A 150 -1.24 -15.19 13.24
N LEU A 151 -1.78 -13.99 13.51
CA LEU A 151 -3.03 -13.49 12.92
C LEU A 151 -2.74 -12.87 11.55
N TYR A 152 -3.78 -12.60 10.75
CA TYR A 152 -3.58 -11.91 9.47
C TYR A 152 -3.04 -10.49 9.68
N HIS A 153 -2.27 -10.00 8.72
CA HIS A 153 -2.00 -8.57 8.56
C HIS A 153 -3.21 -7.86 7.93
N ARG A 154 -3.29 -6.54 8.10
CA ARG A 154 -4.33 -5.68 7.52
C ARG A 154 -4.66 -5.99 6.06
N ARG A 155 -3.64 -6.16 5.20
CA ARG A 155 -3.86 -6.43 3.76
C ARG A 155 -4.47 -7.81 3.50
N ALA A 156 -4.07 -8.82 4.26
CA ALA A 156 -4.64 -10.17 4.17
C ALA A 156 -6.06 -10.21 4.72
N PHE A 157 -6.32 -9.52 5.84
CA PHE A 157 -7.66 -9.35 6.41
C PHE A 157 -8.65 -8.82 5.39
N LEU A 158 -8.33 -7.70 4.72
CA LEU A 158 -9.21 -7.08 3.73
C LEU A 158 -9.60 -8.06 2.62
N ARG A 159 -8.65 -8.87 2.16
CA ARG A 159 -8.87 -9.86 1.11
C ARG A 159 -9.74 -11.03 1.58
N GLU A 160 -9.44 -11.58 2.75
CA GLU A 160 -10.16 -12.74 3.30
C GLU A 160 -11.57 -12.34 3.78
N ALA A 161 -11.72 -11.18 4.42
CA ALA A 161 -13.01 -10.63 4.84
C ALA A 161 -13.91 -10.31 3.62
N ALA A 162 -13.34 -9.79 2.54
CA ALA A 162 -14.06 -9.62 1.28
C ALA A 162 -14.48 -10.96 0.64
N GLY A 163 -13.87 -12.07 1.05
CA GLY A 163 -14.26 -13.43 0.70
C GLY A 163 -15.51 -13.91 1.40
N LEU A 164 -15.77 -13.44 2.62
CA LEU A 164 -16.93 -13.82 3.41
C LEU A 164 -18.24 -13.46 2.71
N SER A 165 -18.29 -12.35 1.97
CA SER A 165 -19.49 -11.93 1.24
C SER A 165 -19.94 -12.91 0.15
N ARG A 166 -19.10 -13.89 -0.22
CA ARG A 166 -19.40 -14.94 -1.21
C ARG A 166 -19.91 -16.23 -0.59
N THR A 167 -19.95 -16.32 0.74
CA THR A 167 -20.38 -17.52 1.46
C THR A 167 -21.92 -17.60 1.50
N PRO A 168 -22.53 -18.77 1.23
CA PRO A 168 -23.98 -18.95 1.38
C PRO A 168 -24.40 -18.70 2.83
N ALA A 169 -25.35 -17.80 3.05
CA ALA A 169 -25.80 -17.42 4.39
C ALA A 169 -27.33 -17.23 4.45
N GLY A 170 -27.86 -17.17 5.68
CA GLY A 170 -29.29 -16.99 5.93
C GLY A 170 -29.81 -15.59 5.60
N PRO A 171 -31.14 -15.38 5.64
CA PRO A 171 -31.77 -14.10 5.27
C PRO A 171 -31.36 -12.91 6.17
N ASP A 172 -31.04 -13.19 7.43
CA ASP A 172 -30.66 -12.19 8.45
C ASP A 172 -29.14 -12.02 8.57
N ALA A 173 -28.37 -12.70 7.72
CA ALA A 173 -26.92 -12.70 7.79
C ALA A 173 -26.34 -11.37 7.29
N GLN A 174 -25.48 -10.78 8.11
CA GLN A 174 -24.74 -9.57 7.82
C GLN A 174 -23.24 -9.87 7.75
N LEU A 175 -22.55 -9.17 6.87
CA LEU A 175 -21.10 -9.04 6.99
C LEU A 175 -20.82 -8.06 8.11
N VAL A 176 -20.14 -8.52 9.15
CA VAL A 176 -19.85 -7.74 10.34
C VAL A 176 -18.35 -7.53 10.44
N VAL A 177 -17.96 -6.31 10.81
CA VAL A 177 -16.59 -5.95 11.15
C VAL A 177 -16.55 -5.38 12.56
N VAL A 178 -15.62 -5.89 13.36
CA VAL A 178 -15.33 -5.45 14.73
C VAL A 178 -13.90 -4.93 14.76
N MET A 179 -13.71 -3.72 15.27
CA MET A 179 -12.41 -3.10 15.55
C MET A 179 -12.19 -3.05 17.07
N ILE A 180 -10.97 -3.36 17.49
CA ILE A 180 -10.59 -3.55 18.89
C ILE A 180 -9.27 -2.80 19.13
N ASP A 181 -9.24 -1.93 20.13
CA ASP A 181 -8.05 -1.24 20.61
C ASP A 181 -7.85 -1.59 22.09
N ILE A 182 -6.62 -1.95 22.48
CA ILE A 182 -6.30 -2.33 23.86
C ILE A 182 -5.98 -1.08 24.66
N ASP A 183 -6.81 -0.78 25.66
CA ASP A 183 -6.69 0.43 26.47
C ASP A 183 -5.40 0.44 27.29
N ASP A 184 -4.71 1.58 27.33
CA ASP A 184 -3.49 1.81 28.11
C ASP A 184 -2.37 0.77 27.90
N PHE A 185 -2.29 0.12 26.73
CA PHE A 185 -1.28 -0.91 26.48
C PHE A 185 0.16 -0.38 26.60
N LYS A 186 0.39 0.90 26.29
CA LYS A 186 1.66 1.59 26.59
C LYS A 186 2.08 1.49 28.06
N ARG A 187 1.13 1.60 29.00
CA ARG A 187 1.41 1.47 30.44
C ARG A 187 1.90 0.07 30.80
N LEU A 188 1.37 -0.98 30.15
CA LEU A 188 1.86 -2.35 30.31
C LEU A 188 3.32 -2.45 29.84
N ASN A 189 3.63 -1.90 28.66
CA ASN A 189 5.00 -1.88 28.14
C ASN A 189 5.96 -1.09 29.02
N ASP A 190 5.56 0.09 29.47
CA ASP A 190 6.40 0.97 30.29
C ASP A 190 6.66 0.38 31.68
N THR A 191 5.72 -0.38 32.23
CA THR A 191 5.81 -0.95 33.58
C THR A 191 6.48 -2.33 33.60
N ALA A 192 6.17 -3.19 32.64
CA ALA A 192 6.57 -4.61 32.64
C ALA A 192 7.54 -4.98 31.50
N GLY A 193 7.86 -4.03 30.62
CA GLY A 193 8.74 -4.19 29.48
C GLY A 193 8.05 -4.78 28.24
N HIS A 194 8.64 -4.56 27.07
CA HIS A 194 8.09 -5.03 25.78
C HIS A 194 7.86 -6.54 25.72
N ALA A 195 8.71 -7.36 26.33
CA ALA A 195 8.49 -8.81 26.37
C ALA A 195 7.21 -9.21 27.11
N ALA A 196 6.72 -8.38 28.04
CA ALA A 196 5.41 -8.59 28.68
C ALA A 196 4.26 -8.12 27.77
N GLY A 197 4.45 -7.04 27.02
CA GLY A 197 3.53 -6.61 25.96
C GLY A 197 3.38 -7.68 24.88
N ASP A 198 4.48 -8.25 24.40
CA ASP A 198 4.48 -9.31 23.39
C ASP A 198 3.68 -10.53 23.84
N ARG A 199 3.88 -10.96 25.11
CA ARG A 199 3.10 -12.06 25.69
C ARG A 199 1.61 -11.70 25.80
N ALA A 200 1.28 -10.46 26.14
CA ALA A 200 -0.09 -10.00 26.19
C ALA A 200 -0.74 -10.01 24.79
N LEU A 201 -0.05 -9.54 23.75
CA LEU A 201 -0.53 -9.58 22.36
C LEU A 201 -0.77 -11.01 21.87
N ILE A 202 0.10 -11.95 22.22
CA ILE A 202 -0.09 -13.38 21.92
C ILE A 202 -1.34 -13.91 22.63
N ALA A 203 -1.50 -13.62 23.92
CA ALA A 203 -2.66 -14.08 24.71
C ALA A 203 -3.98 -13.44 24.24
N ILE A 204 -3.95 -12.18 23.82
CA ILE A 204 -5.08 -11.50 23.17
C ILE A 204 -5.43 -12.23 21.88
N ALA A 205 -4.45 -12.49 21.02
CA ALA A 205 -4.68 -13.20 19.75
C ALA A 205 -5.27 -14.60 19.95
N GLU A 206 -4.81 -15.34 20.95
CA GLU A 206 -5.40 -16.63 21.35
C GLU A 206 -6.85 -16.45 21.83
N THR A 207 -7.11 -15.45 22.67
CA THR A 207 -8.46 -15.14 23.17
C THR A 207 -9.41 -14.80 22.02
N LEU A 208 -8.99 -13.99 21.04
CA LEU A 208 -9.80 -13.67 19.86
C LEU A 208 -10.14 -14.94 19.06
N ARG A 209 -9.18 -15.84 18.85
CA ARG A 209 -9.40 -17.12 18.15
C ARG A 209 -10.36 -18.04 18.89
N ASP A 210 -10.28 -18.07 20.22
CA ASP A 210 -11.13 -18.93 21.04
C ASP A 210 -12.58 -18.44 21.11
N GLN A 211 -12.81 -17.13 20.95
CA GLN A 211 -14.16 -16.55 21.00
C GLN A 211 -14.83 -16.45 19.62
N ALA A 212 -14.05 -16.26 18.56
CA ALA A 212 -14.59 -16.12 17.21
C ALA A 212 -14.94 -17.49 16.58
N ALA A 213 -15.87 -17.50 15.62
CA ALA A 213 -16.19 -18.71 14.88
C ALA A 213 -15.04 -19.14 13.96
N THR A 214 -15.01 -20.42 13.57
CA THR A 214 -13.99 -20.95 12.63
C THR A 214 -14.01 -20.25 11.26
N SER A 215 -15.15 -19.64 10.89
CA SER A 215 -15.30 -18.85 9.66
C SER A 215 -14.79 -17.42 9.78
N ALA A 216 -14.56 -16.93 11.00
CA ALA A 216 -14.15 -15.56 11.23
C ALA A 216 -12.72 -15.32 10.74
N VAL A 217 -12.52 -14.14 10.16
CA VAL A 217 -11.21 -13.64 9.76
C VAL A 217 -10.73 -12.72 10.87
N ILE A 218 -9.54 -13.00 11.42
CA ILE A 218 -8.98 -12.26 12.55
C ILE A 218 -7.62 -11.71 12.16
N ALA A 219 -7.36 -10.45 12.47
CA ALA A 219 -6.13 -9.77 12.16
C ALA A 219 -5.60 -8.94 13.31
N ARG A 220 -4.28 -8.77 13.33
CA ARG A 220 -3.63 -7.68 14.04
C ARG A 220 -3.58 -6.49 13.10
N TRP A 221 -4.29 -5.43 13.45
CA TRP A 221 -4.49 -4.28 12.58
C TRP A 221 -3.25 -3.38 12.55
N GLY A 222 -2.61 -3.20 13.71
CA GLY A 222 -1.34 -2.50 13.89
C GLY A 222 -1.10 -2.20 15.38
N GLY A 223 0.15 -2.26 15.86
CA GLY A 223 0.46 -1.98 17.27
C GLY A 223 -0.34 -2.86 18.25
N GLU A 224 -1.26 -2.22 18.98
CA GLU A 224 -2.17 -2.81 19.97
C GLU A 224 -3.62 -3.01 19.46
N GLU A 225 -3.86 -2.80 18.17
CA GLU A 225 -5.18 -2.90 17.54
C GLU A 225 -5.41 -4.24 16.83
N PHE A 226 -6.65 -4.72 16.86
CA PHE A 226 -7.09 -5.98 16.26
C PHE A 226 -8.41 -5.79 15.51
N ALA A 227 -8.63 -6.62 14.49
CA ALA A 227 -9.86 -6.62 13.72
C ALA A 227 -10.43 -8.04 13.58
N VAL A 228 -11.76 -8.16 13.63
CA VAL A 228 -12.50 -9.40 13.37
C VAL A 228 -13.55 -9.13 12.31
N ALA A 229 -13.66 -10.02 11.31
CA ALA A 229 -14.75 -10.01 10.35
C ALA A 229 -15.42 -11.39 10.30
N ASP A 230 -16.75 -11.41 10.31
CA ASP A 230 -17.52 -12.65 10.24
C ASP A 230 -18.91 -12.40 9.61
N ILE A 231 -19.66 -13.48 9.41
CA ILE A 231 -21.05 -13.44 8.96
C ILE A 231 -21.96 -13.74 10.13
N LEU A 232 -22.61 -12.71 10.66
CA LEU A 232 -23.39 -12.78 11.89
C LEU A 232 -24.75 -12.10 11.73
N SER A 233 -25.71 -12.42 12.60
CA SER A 233 -26.87 -11.55 12.80
C SER A 233 -26.48 -10.32 13.63
N ASP A 234 -27.33 -9.30 13.67
CA ASP A 234 -27.08 -8.08 14.45
C ASP A 234 -26.95 -8.39 15.96
N ASP A 235 -27.81 -9.29 16.46
CA ASP A 235 -27.79 -9.74 17.86
C ASP A 235 -26.51 -10.53 18.18
N ASP A 236 -26.10 -11.46 17.29
CA ASP A 236 -24.87 -12.24 17.47
C ASP A 236 -23.62 -11.36 17.40
N ALA A 237 -23.65 -10.29 16.59
CA ALA A 237 -22.55 -9.34 16.48
C ALA A 237 -22.38 -8.52 17.76
N ALA A 238 -23.48 -8.04 18.33
CA ALA A 238 -23.49 -7.36 19.62
C ALA A 238 -22.99 -8.29 20.74
N GLU A 239 -23.47 -9.53 20.78
CA GLU A 239 -23.06 -10.53 21.77
C GLU A 239 -21.57 -10.85 21.64
N LEU A 240 -21.06 -11.06 20.42
CA LEU A 240 -19.64 -11.29 20.17
C LEU A 240 -18.80 -10.11 20.66
N ALA A 241 -19.16 -8.88 20.31
CA ALA A 241 -18.40 -7.69 20.72
C ALA A 241 -18.37 -7.53 22.25
N GLU A 242 -19.50 -7.75 22.94
CA GLU A 242 -19.57 -7.71 24.41
C GLU A 242 -18.79 -8.85 25.06
N GLN A 243 -18.82 -10.05 24.47
CA GLN A 243 -18.06 -11.20 24.93
C GLN A 243 -16.56 -10.95 24.78
N LEU A 244 -16.11 -10.43 23.64
CA LEU A 244 -14.71 -10.06 23.41
C LEU A 244 -14.26 -9.01 24.44
N CYS A 245 -15.05 -7.95 24.67
CA CYS A 245 -14.73 -6.92 25.65
C CYS A 245 -14.51 -7.51 27.06
N ARG A 246 -15.41 -8.40 27.50
CA ARG A 246 -15.30 -9.07 28.81
C ARG A 246 -14.10 -10.00 28.89
N ARG A 247 -13.87 -10.83 27.87
CA ARG A 247 -12.82 -11.86 27.86
C ARG A 247 -11.43 -11.24 27.76
N LEU A 248 -11.29 -10.13 27.04
CA LEU A 248 -10.03 -9.38 26.97
C LEU A 248 -9.64 -8.78 28.33
N ALA A 249 -10.61 -8.27 29.11
CA ALA A 249 -10.37 -7.79 30.46
C ALA A 249 -9.97 -8.91 31.46
N GLU A 250 -10.22 -10.18 31.12
CA GLU A 250 -9.85 -11.36 31.92
C GLU A 250 -8.49 -11.95 31.53
N VAL A 251 -7.82 -11.44 30.49
CA VAL A 251 -6.53 -11.97 30.02
C VAL A 251 -5.46 -11.80 31.11
N PRO A 252 -4.82 -12.89 31.57
CA PRO A 252 -3.80 -12.80 32.61
C PRO A 252 -2.60 -11.96 32.16
N SER A 253 -2.35 -10.86 32.86
CA SER A 253 -1.27 -9.93 32.56
C SER A 253 -0.62 -9.38 33.83
N SER A 254 0.65 -8.98 33.73
CA SER A 254 1.38 -8.36 34.83
C SER A 254 0.85 -6.97 35.21
N VAL A 255 0.23 -6.29 34.26
CA VAL A 255 -0.49 -5.03 34.45
C VAL A 255 -1.86 -5.20 33.77
N PRO A 256 -2.98 -5.08 34.52
CA PRO A 256 -4.30 -5.21 33.94
C PRO A 256 -4.53 -4.20 32.81
N PHE A 257 -5.19 -4.66 31.75
CA PHE A 257 -5.62 -3.84 30.61
C PHE A 257 -7.07 -4.17 30.27
N THR A 258 -7.71 -3.28 29.50
CA THR A 258 -9.07 -3.45 28.97
C THR A 258 -9.06 -3.23 27.46
N ALA A 259 -10.23 -3.28 26.82
CA ALA A 259 -10.33 -3.00 25.39
C ALA A 259 -11.52 -2.08 25.09
N SER A 260 -11.30 -1.16 24.16
CA SER A 260 -12.33 -0.37 23.50
C SER A 260 -12.72 -1.08 22.20
N ILE A 261 -14.02 -1.36 22.01
CA ILE A 261 -14.51 -2.13 20.86
C ILE A 261 -15.57 -1.36 20.10
N GLY A 262 -15.44 -1.32 18.78
CA GLY A 262 -16.44 -0.78 17.87
C GLY A 262 -16.84 -1.81 16.83
N TRP A 263 -18.12 -1.87 16.48
CA TRP A 263 -18.56 -2.76 15.41
C TRP A 263 -19.58 -2.10 14.47
N SER A 264 -19.69 -2.67 13.26
CA SER A 264 -20.67 -2.30 12.26
C SER A 264 -21.00 -3.52 11.40
N GLY A 265 -22.26 -3.65 11.00
CA GLY A 265 -22.75 -4.73 10.14
C GLY A 265 -23.41 -4.21 8.87
N MET A 266 -23.36 -4.98 7.79
CA MET A 266 -24.12 -4.72 6.55
C MET A 266 -24.77 -6.01 6.07
N ALA A 267 -26.06 -5.96 5.75
CA ALA A 267 -26.79 -7.12 5.25
C ALA A 267 -26.14 -7.71 3.98
N LEU A 268 -25.87 -9.01 3.96
CA LEU A 268 -25.19 -9.65 2.82
C LEU A 268 -25.93 -9.46 1.50
N ARG A 269 -27.27 -9.39 1.54
CA ARG A 269 -28.12 -9.14 0.36
C ARG A 269 -27.89 -7.79 -0.31
N THR A 270 -27.34 -6.79 0.41
CA THR A 270 -27.03 -5.47 -0.15
C THR A 270 -25.62 -5.41 -0.73
N ILE A 271 -24.80 -6.44 -0.50
CA ILE A 271 -23.43 -6.53 -1.00
C ILE A 271 -23.48 -7.26 -2.35
N GLY A 272 -23.20 -6.54 -3.44
CA GLY A 272 -23.08 -7.15 -4.76
C GLY A 272 -21.98 -8.22 -4.79
N LEU A 273 -22.14 -9.25 -5.63
CA LEU A 273 -21.22 -10.40 -5.73
C LEU A 273 -19.73 -10.01 -5.94
N ASP A 274 -19.48 -8.84 -6.53
CA ASP A 274 -18.15 -8.28 -6.79
C ASP A 274 -17.77 -7.09 -5.89
N ALA A 275 -18.62 -6.70 -4.93
CA ALA A 275 -18.48 -5.49 -4.10
C ALA A 275 -17.99 -5.75 -2.67
N GLY A 276 -17.59 -6.99 -2.35
CA GLY A 276 -17.21 -7.40 -0.99
C GLY A 276 -16.07 -6.56 -0.38
N GLY A 277 -15.07 -6.15 -1.17
CA GLY A 277 -13.96 -5.31 -0.69
C GLY A 277 -14.40 -3.94 -0.21
N GLY A 278 -15.14 -3.20 -1.04
CA GLY A 278 -15.63 -1.86 -0.66
C GLY A 278 -16.65 -1.88 0.48
N ALA A 279 -17.39 -2.99 0.65
CA ALA A 279 -18.26 -3.18 1.81
C ALA A 279 -17.45 -3.34 3.11
N VAL A 280 -16.37 -4.13 3.09
CA VAL A 280 -15.46 -4.28 4.23
C VAL A 280 -14.80 -2.95 4.59
N ASP A 281 -14.30 -2.19 3.60
CA ASP A 281 -13.67 -0.88 3.84
C ASP A 281 -14.64 0.11 4.50
N ALA A 282 -15.89 0.18 4.02
CA ALA A 282 -16.91 1.05 4.60
C ALA A 282 -17.31 0.63 6.03
N LEU A 283 -17.36 -0.69 6.29
CA LEU A 283 -17.64 -1.22 7.63
C LEU A 283 -16.49 -0.96 8.59
N LEU A 284 -15.24 -1.07 8.13
CA LEU A 284 -14.05 -0.75 8.92
C LEU A 284 -14.03 0.70 9.38
N ILE A 285 -14.29 1.67 8.49
CA ILE A 285 -14.34 3.09 8.84
C ILE A 285 -15.41 3.36 9.93
N ARG A 286 -16.56 2.68 9.84
CA ARG A 286 -17.64 2.80 10.82
C ARG A 286 -17.30 2.13 12.15
N ALA A 287 -16.75 0.92 12.11
CA ALA A 287 -16.32 0.19 13.29
C ALA A 287 -15.20 0.93 14.03
N ASP A 288 -14.25 1.53 13.31
CA ASP A 288 -13.20 2.38 13.87
C ASP A 288 -13.77 3.64 14.53
N SER A 289 -14.71 4.32 13.88
CA SER A 289 -15.43 5.47 14.46
C SER A 289 -16.17 5.10 15.75
N ALA A 290 -16.79 3.92 15.80
CA ALA A 290 -17.46 3.40 16.99
C ALA A 290 -16.45 3.06 18.11
N MET A 291 -15.33 2.42 17.78
CA MET A 291 -14.25 2.09 18.71
C MET A 291 -13.67 3.36 19.34
N TYR A 292 -13.43 4.39 18.53
CA TYR A 292 -12.96 5.68 19.02
C TYR A 292 -14.01 6.36 19.93
N ALA A 293 -15.30 6.20 19.64
CA ALA A 293 -16.35 6.64 20.55
C ALA A 293 -16.36 5.87 21.87
N ALA A 294 -16.06 4.56 21.87
CA ALA A 294 -15.89 3.76 23.09
C ALA A 294 -14.71 4.28 23.93
N LYS A 295 -13.57 4.58 23.29
CA LYS A 295 -12.38 5.12 23.94
C LYS A 295 -12.65 6.46 24.63
N ARG A 296 -13.32 7.39 23.94
CA ARG A 296 -13.73 8.69 24.52
C ARG A 296 -14.73 8.60 25.68
N ARG A 297 -15.50 7.51 25.76
CA ARG A 297 -16.45 7.26 26.85
C ARG A 297 -15.81 6.60 28.08
N GLY A 298 -14.48 6.55 28.13
CA GLY A 298 -13.72 6.02 29.27
C GLY A 298 -13.15 4.62 29.08
N GLY A 299 -13.17 4.10 27.84
CA GLY A 299 -12.64 2.77 27.52
C GLY A 299 -13.49 1.61 28.04
N ASN A 300 -12.98 0.39 27.92
CA ASN A 300 -13.58 -0.85 28.42
C ASN A 300 -15.07 -1.04 28.08
N GLN A 301 -15.44 -0.76 26.84
CA GLN A 301 -16.84 -0.83 26.41
C GLN A 301 -16.97 -1.06 24.90
N VAL A 302 -18.19 -1.40 24.49
CA VAL A 302 -18.56 -1.63 23.10
C VAL A 302 -19.42 -0.47 22.59
N GLN A 303 -19.24 -0.09 21.33
CA GLN A 303 -20.14 0.82 20.60
C GLN A 303 -20.49 0.23 19.22
N HIS A 304 -21.70 0.52 18.75
CA HIS A 304 -22.20 0.10 17.43
C HIS A 304 -22.41 1.33 16.53
N CYS A 305 -21.99 1.24 15.27
CA CYS A 305 -22.34 2.21 14.22
C CYS A 305 -23.24 1.54 13.15
N PRO A 306 -24.57 1.82 13.14
CA PRO A 306 -25.51 1.17 12.24
C PRO A 306 -25.37 1.63 10.77
N THR A 307 -25.67 0.73 9.83
CA THR A 307 -25.85 1.07 8.41
C THR A 307 -27.31 1.39 8.12
N GLU A 308 -27.70 2.67 8.10
CA GLU A 308 -29.01 3.06 7.56
C GLU A 308 -29.01 3.06 6.01
N PRO A 309 -30.14 2.75 5.35
CA PRO A 309 -30.29 2.91 3.90
C PRO A 309 -30.32 4.41 3.55
N LEU A 310 -29.54 4.82 2.56
CA LEU A 310 -29.72 6.13 1.91
C LEU A 310 -31.08 6.12 1.20
N ASP A 311 -32.03 6.92 1.68
CA ASP A 311 -33.26 7.17 0.96
C ASP A 311 -32.95 7.81 -0.40
N ALA A 312 -33.51 7.22 -1.45
CA ALA A 312 -33.23 7.52 -2.86
C ALA A 312 -33.85 8.83 -3.38
N ASP A 313 -34.05 9.84 -2.54
CA ASP A 313 -34.59 11.13 -2.95
C ASP A 313 -33.89 12.35 -2.32
N ASP A 314 -32.80 12.15 -1.55
CA ASP A 314 -31.97 13.27 -1.08
C ASP A 314 -30.76 13.45 -2.01
N SER A 315 -31.05 14.12 -3.12
CA SER A 315 -30.03 14.68 -3.99
C SER A 315 -29.24 15.72 -3.21
N PHE A 316 -27.95 15.45 -2.93
CA PHE A 316 -26.91 16.37 -2.46
C PHE A 316 -27.32 17.84 -2.45
N GLY A 317 -28.04 18.24 -1.40
CA GLY A 317 -28.56 19.57 -1.18
C GLY A 317 -27.86 20.15 0.04
N GLY A 318 -27.02 21.16 -0.20
CA GLY A 318 -26.32 22.04 0.74
C GLY A 318 -26.50 21.79 2.24
N TRP A 319 -25.37 21.64 2.93
CA TRP A 319 -25.23 21.99 4.33
C TRP A 319 -25.82 23.39 4.56
N GLN A 320 -27.07 23.45 5.01
CA GLN A 320 -27.65 24.66 5.57
C GLN A 320 -27.30 24.66 7.06
N PRO A 321 -26.70 25.73 7.58
CA PRO A 321 -26.49 25.86 9.01
C PRO A 321 -27.87 25.89 9.66
N ARG A 322 -28.19 24.85 10.44
CA ARG A 322 -29.43 24.84 11.24
C ARG A 322 -29.40 26.06 12.15
N SER A 323 -30.42 26.89 11.97
CA SER A 323 -30.69 28.13 12.67
C SER A 323 -30.49 28.02 14.18
N THR A 324 -29.70 28.97 14.68
CA THR A 324 -29.71 29.56 16.02
C THR A 324 -31.16 29.74 16.51
N GLN A 325 -31.65 28.83 17.34
CA GLN A 325 -32.60 29.02 18.46
C GLN A 325 -33.05 27.61 18.92
N GLN A 326 -32.95 27.31 20.23
CA GLN A 326 -33.35 26.04 20.90
C GLN A 326 -32.27 24.96 21.11
N ILE A 327 -31.15 25.34 21.71
CA ILE A 327 -30.56 24.59 22.84
C ILE A 327 -30.16 25.64 23.88
N ALA A 328 -31.15 26.16 24.60
CA ALA A 328 -30.91 26.88 25.85
C ALA A 328 -31.07 25.84 26.97
N ASP A 329 -30.07 25.76 27.84
CA ASP A 329 -30.05 25.04 29.13
C ASP A 329 -29.32 23.69 29.21
N ALA A 330 -28.25 23.49 28.43
CA ALA A 330 -27.16 22.56 28.80
C ALA A 330 -25.82 23.31 28.81
N PRO A 331 -24.92 23.07 29.79
CA PRO A 331 -23.70 23.86 29.93
C PRO A 331 -22.78 23.60 28.72
N VAL A 332 -22.51 24.66 27.94
CA VAL A 332 -21.52 24.65 26.85
C VAL A 332 -20.17 24.22 27.42
N ASP A 333 -19.71 23.10 26.88
CA ASP A 333 -18.57 22.26 27.28
C ASP A 333 -17.28 23.07 27.49
N ASP A 334 -16.67 22.93 28.67
CA ASP A 334 -15.44 23.61 29.07
C ASP A 334 -14.28 23.32 28.09
N THR A 335 -14.30 22.14 27.47
CA THR A 335 -13.31 21.65 26.50
C THR A 335 -13.28 22.50 25.23
N ALA A 336 -14.44 22.82 24.63
CA ALA A 336 -14.48 23.58 23.38
C ALA A 336 -13.95 25.01 23.56
N ARG A 337 -14.31 25.67 24.68
CA ARG A 337 -13.77 27.00 25.03
C ARG A 337 -12.27 26.97 25.26
N ARG A 338 -11.75 25.91 25.89
CA ARG A 338 -10.30 25.73 26.10
C ARG A 338 -9.56 25.57 24.78
N LEU A 339 -10.09 24.78 23.85
CA LEU A 339 -9.49 24.60 22.53
C LEU A 339 -9.54 25.87 21.70
N ASP A 340 -10.64 26.63 21.72
CA ASP A 340 -10.72 27.95 21.07
C ASP A 340 -9.66 28.91 21.63
N ALA A 341 -9.52 28.98 22.96
CA ALA A 341 -8.50 29.79 23.61
C ALA A 341 -7.08 29.35 23.23
N ALA A 342 -6.84 28.03 23.10
CA ALA A 342 -5.56 27.50 22.66
C ALA A 342 -5.24 27.92 21.22
N VAL A 343 -6.22 27.87 20.31
CA VAL A 343 -6.11 28.33 18.92
C VAL A 343 -5.88 29.84 18.83
N ASP A 344 -6.50 30.63 19.71
CA ASP A 344 -6.24 32.07 19.87
C ASP A 344 -4.80 32.38 20.34
N GLY A 345 -4.01 31.35 20.70
CA GLY A 345 -2.65 31.46 21.20
C GLY A 345 -2.57 31.80 22.69
N ILE A 346 -3.67 31.69 23.44
CA ILE A 346 -3.67 31.92 24.89
C ILE A 346 -2.88 30.80 25.56
N GLY A 347 -1.87 31.15 26.36
CA GLY A 347 -1.04 30.15 27.06
C GLY A 347 -0.06 29.40 26.16
N LEU A 348 0.00 29.74 24.87
CA LEU A 348 0.92 29.17 23.88
C LEU A 348 2.39 29.44 24.27
N THR A 349 3.18 28.38 24.31
CA THR A 349 4.64 28.44 24.46
C THR A 349 5.31 27.36 23.63
N SER A 350 6.63 27.46 23.46
CA SER A 350 7.42 26.49 22.72
C SER A 350 8.51 25.88 23.61
N VAL A 351 8.62 24.56 23.59
CA VAL A 351 9.75 23.80 24.12
C VAL A 351 10.57 23.24 22.97
N PHE A 352 11.81 22.85 23.25
CA PHE A 352 12.79 22.53 22.23
C PHE A 352 13.42 21.17 22.52
N GLN A 353 13.58 20.34 21.49
CA GLN A 353 14.32 19.10 21.58
C GLN A 353 15.59 19.17 20.73
N PRO A 354 16.78 18.80 21.26
CA PRO A 354 18.03 18.87 20.51
C PRO A 354 18.06 17.90 19.33
N ILE A 355 18.50 18.40 18.17
CA ILE A 355 18.91 17.61 17.02
C ILE A 355 20.43 17.66 16.93
N VAL A 356 21.06 16.48 16.81
CA VAL A 356 22.52 16.35 16.85
C VAL A 356 23.09 15.79 15.55
N SER A 357 24.33 16.18 15.24
CA SER A 357 25.17 15.46 14.29
C SER A 357 25.54 14.10 14.86
N LEU A 358 25.27 13.02 14.14
CA LEU A 358 25.62 11.67 14.62
C LEU A 358 27.12 11.38 14.54
N SER A 359 27.90 12.19 13.83
CA SER A 359 29.36 11.99 13.72
C SER A 359 30.11 12.30 15.01
N ASP A 360 29.68 13.34 15.73
CA ASP A 360 30.35 13.89 16.91
C ASP A 360 29.39 14.23 18.07
N GLU A 361 28.11 13.92 17.93
CA GLU A 361 27.03 14.17 18.91
C GLU A 361 26.87 15.67 19.26
N THR A 362 27.31 16.56 18.37
CA THR A 362 27.16 18.01 18.54
C THR A 362 25.74 18.46 18.19
N VAL A 363 25.17 19.36 18.99
CA VAL A 363 23.84 19.93 18.72
C VAL A 363 23.94 20.90 17.53
N ILE A 364 23.13 20.68 16.50
CA ILE A 364 23.07 21.50 15.28
C ILE A 364 21.87 22.46 15.27
N GLY A 365 20.84 22.14 16.06
CA GLY A 365 19.57 22.80 16.03
C GLY A 365 18.58 22.15 16.97
N PHE A 366 17.33 22.59 16.88
CA PHE A 366 16.27 22.13 17.76
C PHE A 366 14.97 21.93 16.99
N GLU A 367 14.27 20.83 17.27
CA GLU A 367 12.87 20.70 16.95
C GLU A 367 12.04 21.56 17.91
N VAL A 368 11.10 22.30 17.37
CA VAL A 368 10.21 23.17 18.13
C VAL A 368 8.88 22.48 18.36
N LEU A 369 8.54 22.33 19.64
CA LEU A 369 7.36 21.63 20.09
C LEU A 369 6.44 22.59 20.85
N THR A 370 5.23 22.77 20.33
CA THR A 370 4.24 23.69 20.89
C THR A 370 3.55 23.12 22.13
N ARG A 371 3.30 23.94 23.16
CA ARG A 371 2.66 23.57 24.43
C ARG A 371 1.69 24.66 24.93
N TRP A 372 0.73 24.27 25.76
CA TRP A 372 -0.26 25.17 26.38
C TRP A 372 -0.38 24.95 27.89
N PRO A 373 0.71 25.10 28.67
CA PRO A 373 0.74 24.73 30.09
C PRO A 373 -0.24 25.53 30.95
N GLN A 374 -0.69 26.70 30.48
CA GLN A 374 -1.64 27.57 31.19
C GLN A 374 -3.11 27.20 30.93
N LEU A 375 -3.38 26.29 29.99
CA LEU A 375 -4.71 25.79 29.66
C LEU A 375 -4.87 24.30 30.02
N ASP A 376 -4.16 23.85 31.06
CA ASP A 376 -4.11 22.45 31.48
C ASP A 376 -3.53 21.54 30.37
N ASP A 377 -2.57 22.11 29.61
CA ASP A 377 -1.71 21.49 28.60
C ASP A 377 -2.41 20.52 27.63
N PRO A 378 -3.43 20.99 26.88
CA PRO A 378 -4.07 20.18 25.85
C PRO A 378 -3.04 19.62 24.87
N HIS A 379 -3.26 18.39 24.42
CA HIS A 379 -2.35 17.75 23.49
C HIS A 379 -2.34 18.53 22.16
N PRO A 380 -1.17 18.79 21.54
CA PRO A 380 -1.11 19.54 20.29
C PRO A 380 -2.02 18.99 19.19
N THR A 381 -2.07 17.67 19.03
CA THR A 381 -2.96 17.01 18.05
C THR A 381 -4.43 17.42 18.21
N ASP A 382 -4.92 17.59 19.43
CA ASP A 382 -6.31 17.98 19.69
C ASP A 382 -6.56 19.44 19.27
N VAL A 383 -5.60 20.33 19.55
CA VAL A 383 -5.69 21.75 19.19
C VAL A 383 -5.62 21.94 17.67
N PHE A 384 -4.73 21.22 16.98
CA PHE A 384 -4.63 21.27 15.51
C PHE A 384 -5.86 20.65 14.84
N ALA A 385 -6.40 19.54 15.35
CA ALA A 385 -7.65 18.98 14.86
C ALA A 385 -8.83 19.95 15.07
N TRP A 386 -8.87 20.66 16.20
CA TRP A 386 -9.89 21.68 16.44
C TRP A 386 -9.73 22.92 15.54
N ALA A 387 -8.50 23.36 15.30
CA ALA A 387 -8.21 24.44 14.36
C ALA A 387 -8.67 24.08 12.95
N GLU A 388 -8.52 22.82 12.54
CA GLU A 388 -9.02 22.34 11.26
C GLU A 388 -10.55 22.38 11.18
N THR A 389 -11.25 21.81 12.17
CA THR A 389 -12.73 21.80 12.16
C THR A 389 -13.34 23.20 12.20
N THR A 390 -12.60 24.17 12.76
CA THR A 390 -13.00 25.58 12.81
C THR A 390 -12.44 26.44 11.66
N GLY A 391 -11.62 25.88 10.77
CA GLY A 391 -11.02 26.59 9.64
C GLY A 391 -9.94 27.63 10.02
N ARG A 392 -9.27 27.42 11.17
CA ARG A 392 -8.30 28.33 11.78
C ARG A 392 -6.86 27.79 11.78
N THR A 393 -6.56 26.75 10.99
CA THR A 393 -5.23 26.12 10.93
C THR A 393 -4.12 27.12 10.58
N GLU A 394 -4.33 27.97 9.57
CA GLU A 394 -3.34 28.99 9.17
C GLU A 394 -3.05 30.00 10.29
N GLU A 395 -4.08 30.38 11.05
CA GLU A 395 -3.94 31.27 12.19
C GLU A 395 -3.09 30.62 13.30
N LEU A 396 -3.39 29.37 13.63
CA LEU A 396 -2.65 28.60 14.63
C LEU A 396 -1.19 28.40 14.21
N GLU A 397 -0.92 28.05 12.96
CA GLU A 397 0.43 27.91 12.44
C GLU A 397 1.24 29.19 12.58
N GLY A 398 0.68 30.32 12.15
CA GLY A 398 1.34 31.63 12.26
C GLY A 398 1.72 31.96 13.70
N ARG A 399 0.82 31.68 14.65
CA ARG A 399 1.07 31.85 16.09
C ARG A 399 2.14 30.90 16.62
N CYS A 400 2.14 29.63 16.19
CA CYS A 400 3.17 28.65 16.57
C CYS A 400 4.56 29.10 16.11
N ILE A 401 4.67 29.58 14.86
CA ILE A 401 5.92 30.09 14.29
C ILE A 401 6.37 31.35 15.06
N GLU A 402 5.47 32.29 15.32
CA GLU A 402 5.81 33.48 16.11
C GLU A 402 6.31 33.12 17.52
N SER A 403 5.61 32.20 18.20
CA SER A 403 6.01 31.66 19.50
C SER A 403 7.39 31.02 19.45
N ALA A 404 7.63 30.15 18.46
CA ALA A 404 8.91 29.49 18.23
C ALA A 404 10.06 30.51 18.12
N LEU A 405 9.86 31.53 17.27
CA LEU A 405 10.87 32.54 17.00
C LEU A 405 11.16 33.41 18.23
N LYS A 406 10.12 33.78 18.98
CA LYS A 406 10.17 34.59 20.21
C LYS A 406 10.85 33.82 21.35
N CYS A 407 10.47 32.57 21.57
CA CYS A 407 11.07 31.71 22.60
C CYS A 407 12.56 31.44 22.29
N ALA A 408 12.90 31.15 21.03
CA ALA A 408 14.29 30.97 20.62
C ALA A 408 15.13 32.24 20.83
N LEU A 409 14.58 33.42 20.49
CA LEU A 409 15.25 34.70 20.72
C LEU A 409 15.46 34.97 22.22
N GLY A 410 14.42 34.77 23.03
CA GLY A 410 14.46 34.98 24.48
C GLY A 410 15.44 34.05 25.19
N ALA A 411 15.64 32.84 24.67
CA ALA A 411 16.62 31.88 25.16
C ALA A 411 18.06 32.14 24.67
N GLY A 412 18.28 33.14 23.82
CA GLY A 412 19.60 33.47 23.29
C GLY A 412 20.10 32.50 22.21
N VAL A 413 19.20 31.76 21.54
CA VAL A 413 19.55 30.92 20.40
C VAL A 413 20.02 31.81 19.26
N GLY A 414 21.27 31.60 18.81
CA GLY A 414 21.85 32.36 17.72
C GLY A 414 21.11 32.12 16.39
N ARG A 415 21.20 33.08 15.47
CA ARG A 415 20.61 32.94 14.11
C ARG A 415 21.25 31.82 13.27
N ASP A 416 22.41 31.32 13.71
CA ASP A 416 23.14 30.22 13.06
C ASP A 416 22.64 28.82 13.46
N SER A 417 21.82 28.70 14.51
CA SER A 417 21.21 27.43 14.92
C SER A 417 19.99 27.13 14.05
N TRP A 418 19.82 25.87 13.64
CA TRP A 418 18.63 25.44 12.91
C TRP A 418 17.43 25.28 13.83
N LEU A 419 16.26 25.76 13.41
CA LEU A 419 14.99 25.45 14.05
C LEU A 419 14.16 24.61 13.10
N PHE A 420 13.73 23.45 13.57
CA PHE A 420 12.84 22.55 12.86
C PHE A 420 11.42 22.79 13.37
N ILE A 421 10.52 23.15 12.46
CA ILE A 421 9.17 23.61 12.78
C ILE A 421 8.16 22.81 11.97
N ASN A 422 7.24 22.16 12.66
CA ASN A 422 6.12 21.45 12.05
C ASN A 422 5.22 22.39 11.25
N THR A 423 4.81 21.95 10.06
CA THR A 423 3.85 22.66 9.21
C THR A 423 2.93 21.71 8.46
N GLU A 424 1.66 22.07 8.43
CA GLU A 424 0.58 21.41 7.72
C GLU A 424 0.66 21.72 6.21
N PRO A 425 0.46 20.72 5.34
CA PRO A 425 0.55 20.89 3.88
C PRO A 425 -0.40 21.93 3.28
N SER A 426 -1.58 22.12 3.88
CA SER A 426 -2.70 22.89 3.33
C SER A 426 -2.79 24.34 3.81
N ALA A 427 -2.09 24.71 4.88
CA ALA A 427 -2.16 26.04 5.46
C ALA A 427 -1.40 27.09 4.62
N GLY A 428 -1.87 28.35 4.67
CA GLY A 428 -1.46 29.44 3.78
C GLY A 428 0.01 29.89 3.87
N ASN A 429 0.32 30.98 3.17
CA ASN A 429 1.70 31.46 3.05
C ASN A 429 2.23 31.96 4.40
N ILE A 430 3.33 31.37 4.86
CA ILE A 430 4.00 31.75 6.09
C ILE A 430 4.64 33.13 5.93
N ALA A 431 4.49 33.99 6.96
CA ALA A 431 5.11 35.30 7.03
C ALA A 431 6.65 35.22 6.91
N SER A 432 7.28 36.27 6.37
CA SER A 432 8.73 36.30 6.11
C SER A 432 9.55 35.95 7.35
N VAL A 433 10.36 34.90 7.22
CA VAL A 433 11.24 34.39 8.28
C VAL A 433 12.64 35.01 8.16
N ASP A 434 12.75 36.26 8.59
CA ASP A 434 13.91 37.17 8.44
C ASP A 434 15.29 36.53 8.79
N GLY A 435 15.97 36.00 7.75
CA GLY A 435 17.37 35.59 7.76
C GLY A 435 17.76 34.49 8.76
N ARG A 436 16.79 33.71 9.26
CA ARG A 436 17.03 32.57 10.17
C ARG A 436 17.11 31.26 9.41
N ARG A 437 17.87 30.32 9.96
CA ARG A 437 17.98 28.94 9.45
C ARG A 437 16.80 28.12 9.92
N LEU A 438 15.80 27.95 9.06
CA LEU A 438 14.59 27.19 9.36
C LEU A 438 14.49 25.94 8.48
N VAL A 439 14.08 24.85 9.13
CA VAL A 439 13.61 23.63 8.48
C VAL A 439 12.12 23.51 8.76
N PHE A 440 11.31 23.38 7.72
CA PHE A 440 9.89 23.10 7.88
C PHE A 440 9.63 21.61 7.71
N GLU A 441 9.06 21.00 8.73
CA GLU A 441 8.73 19.58 8.79
C GLU A 441 7.31 19.38 8.29
N LEU A 442 7.18 18.72 7.15
CA LEU A 442 5.89 18.33 6.59
C LEU A 442 5.51 16.98 7.17
N THR A 443 4.39 16.94 7.88
CA THR A 443 3.83 15.70 8.42
C THR A 443 3.40 14.77 7.27
N GLU A 444 3.63 13.46 7.39
CA GLU A 444 3.27 12.51 6.31
C GLU A 444 1.76 12.44 6.09
N ARG A 445 0.99 12.67 7.16
CA ARG A 445 -0.46 12.58 7.16
C ARG A 445 -0.97 13.65 6.21
N ARG A 446 -1.77 13.23 5.22
CA ARG A 446 -2.51 14.12 4.30
C ARG A 446 -1.67 14.83 3.23
N LEU A 447 -0.43 14.43 2.97
CA LEU A 447 0.39 15.04 1.89
C LEU A 447 -0.26 14.94 0.51
N LEU A 448 -1.00 13.86 0.27
CA LEU A 448 -1.73 13.61 -0.97
C LEU A 448 -3.19 14.10 -0.92
N GLU A 449 -3.66 14.66 0.19
CA GLU A 449 -5.01 15.24 0.29
C GLU A 449 -5.12 16.55 -0.47
N HIS A 450 -4.08 17.38 -0.51
CA HIS A 450 -4.06 18.66 -1.24
C HIS A 450 -2.70 18.91 -1.90
N PRO A 451 -2.27 18.05 -2.85
CA PRO A 451 -0.90 18.07 -3.37
C PRO A 451 -0.55 19.36 -4.13
N GLY A 452 -1.54 20.03 -4.73
CA GLY A 452 -1.32 21.32 -5.36
C GLY A 452 -1.01 22.44 -4.36
N ALA A 453 -1.69 22.45 -3.20
CA ALA A 453 -1.40 23.40 -2.12
C ALA A 453 -0.03 23.13 -1.49
N LEU A 454 0.27 21.86 -1.22
CA LEU A 454 1.56 21.39 -0.73
C LEU A 454 2.72 21.88 -1.61
N LEU A 455 2.66 21.62 -2.93
CA LEU A 455 3.72 22.01 -3.85
C LEU A 455 3.95 23.53 -3.88
N ARG A 456 2.87 24.33 -3.85
CA ARG A 456 2.99 25.79 -3.79
C ARG A 456 3.63 26.26 -2.49
N LYS A 457 3.25 25.68 -1.35
CA LYS A 457 3.83 26.00 -0.04
C LYS A 457 5.33 25.67 -0.01
N VAL A 458 5.71 24.48 -0.49
CA VAL A 458 7.11 24.04 -0.60
C VAL A 458 7.92 25.00 -1.48
N ASP A 459 7.43 25.35 -2.66
CA ASP A 459 8.13 26.28 -3.57
C ASP A 459 8.24 27.69 -2.94
N ALA A 460 7.22 28.16 -2.22
CA ALA A 460 7.23 29.44 -1.52
C ALA A 460 8.23 29.48 -0.35
N LEU A 461 8.31 28.41 0.44
CA LEU A 461 9.26 28.27 1.54
C LEU A 461 10.71 28.23 1.04
N ARG A 462 10.97 27.46 -0.03
CA ARG A 462 12.30 27.41 -0.68
C ARG A 462 12.72 28.76 -1.25
N ALA A 463 11.78 29.53 -1.82
CA ALA A 463 12.06 30.87 -2.32
C ALA A 463 12.49 31.85 -1.20
N GLN A 464 12.14 31.56 0.06
CA GLN A 464 12.59 32.31 1.25
C GLN A 464 13.92 31.79 1.82
N GLY A 465 14.51 30.75 1.24
CA GLY A 465 15.75 30.12 1.73
C GLY A 465 15.54 29.10 2.85
N CYS A 466 14.30 28.66 3.09
CA CYS A 466 13.98 27.60 4.05
C CYS A 466 14.29 26.22 3.48
N VAL A 467 14.54 25.28 4.40
CA VAL A 467 14.80 23.87 4.10
C VAL A 467 13.52 23.08 4.36
N ILE A 468 13.25 22.06 3.56
CA ILE A 468 12.08 21.19 3.72
C ILE A 468 12.53 19.85 4.29
N ALA A 469 11.84 19.43 5.35
CA ALA A 469 11.91 18.10 5.90
C ALA A 469 10.60 17.35 5.65
N LEU A 470 10.72 16.04 5.44
CA LEU A 470 9.57 15.15 5.47
C LEU A 470 9.63 14.33 6.76
N ASP A 471 8.55 14.41 7.54
CA ASP A 471 8.46 13.78 8.86
C ASP A 471 7.84 12.39 8.81
N ASP A 472 8.10 11.58 9.85
CA ASP A 472 7.53 10.24 10.07
C ASP A 472 7.68 9.24 8.88
N VAL A 473 8.71 9.40 8.06
CA VAL A 473 8.87 8.55 6.85
C VAL A 473 9.05 7.09 7.24
N GLY A 474 8.09 6.27 6.83
CA GLY A 474 8.02 4.84 7.14
C GLY A 474 6.86 4.42 8.03
N ALA A 475 6.13 5.36 8.64
CA ALA A 475 4.91 5.06 9.38
C ALA A 475 3.76 4.65 8.46
N GLN A 476 3.66 5.25 7.27
CA GLN A 476 2.68 4.87 6.25
C GLN A 476 3.31 4.64 4.87
N PRO A 477 2.81 3.70 4.04
CA PRO A 477 3.29 3.47 2.68
C PRO A 477 3.24 4.72 1.78
N ASP A 478 2.29 5.61 2.03
CA ASP A 478 2.04 6.81 1.22
C ASP A 478 3.16 7.86 1.33
N SER A 479 3.89 7.89 2.45
CA SER A 479 5.03 8.79 2.66
C SER A 479 6.15 8.58 1.64
N LEU A 480 6.35 7.34 1.19
CA LEU A 480 7.37 7.01 0.21
C LEU A 480 7.00 7.48 -1.20
N ALA A 481 5.70 7.54 -1.50
CA ALA A 481 5.20 7.96 -2.81
C ALA A 481 5.40 9.46 -3.09
N VAL A 482 5.44 10.29 -2.05
CA VAL A 482 5.62 11.75 -2.15
C VAL A 482 7.07 12.21 -2.11
N LEU A 483 8.02 11.35 -1.71
CA LEU A 483 9.44 11.68 -1.57
C LEU A 483 10.01 12.40 -2.79
N ASP A 484 9.77 11.90 -4.00
CA ASP A 484 10.33 12.55 -5.20
C ASP A 484 9.57 13.80 -5.60
N VAL A 485 8.27 13.88 -5.30
CA VAL A 485 7.42 15.03 -5.64
C VAL A 485 7.80 16.23 -4.78
N VAL A 486 7.96 16.02 -3.46
CA VAL A 486 8.39 17.05 -2.50
C VAL A 486 9.89 17.31 -2.63
N CYS A 487 10.68 16.25 -2.88
CA CYS A 487 12.14 16.26 -2.95
C CYS A 487 12.77 16.92 -1.70
N PRO A 488 12.49 16.42 -0.48
CA PRO A 488 12.89 17.10 0.75
C PRO A 488 14.41 17.06 0.96
N GLU A 489 14.95 18.11 1.56
CA GLU A 489 16.38 18.17 1.92
C GLU A 489 16.72 17.35 3.17
N VAL A 490 15.73 17.13 4.05
CA VAL A 490 15.84 16.27 5.23
C VAL A 490 14.73 15.22 5.21
N ILE A 491 15.10 13.97 5.47
CA ILE A 491 14.15 12.86 5.64
C ILE A 491 14.26 12.39 7.09
N LYS A 492 13.20 12.55 7.87
CA LYS A 492 13.11 12.07 9.25
C LYS A 492 12.49 10.68 9.22
N LEU A 493 13.24 9.70 9.71
CA LEU A 493 12.81 8.31 9.79
C LEU A 493 12.09 8.06 11.12
N GLU A 494 10.93 7.45 11.04
CA GLU A 494 10.13 7.03 12.19
C GLU A 494 10.93 6.06 13.09
N PRO A 495 10.79 6.13 14.44
CA PRO A 495 11.58 5.33 15.38
C PRO A 495 11.55 3.81 15.15
N GLY A 496 10.41 3.25 14.73
CA GLY A 496 10.20 1.85 14.38
C GLY A 496 11.14 1.32 13.30
N VAL A 497 11.54 2.15 12.32
CA VAL A 497 12.45 1.76 11.23
C VAL A 497 13.81 1.28 11.76
N ILE A 498 14.27 1.80 12.90
CA ILE A 498 15.54 1.44 13.52
C ILE A 498 15.40 0.51 14.74
N GLN A 499 14.21 -0.03 15.03
CA GLN A 499 14.00 -1.01 16.11
C GLN A 499 14.51 -2.42 15.75
N GLN A 500 14.67 -3.29 16.76
CA GLN A 500 15.21 -4.65 16.53
C GLN A 500 14.16 -5.52 15.84
N GLY A 501 14.57 -6.30 14.84
CA GLY A 501 13.66 -7.17 14.10
C GLY A 501 12.84 -6.44 13.03
N ALA A 502 13.43 -5.46 12.34
CA ALA A 502 12.80 -4.80 11.20
C ALA A 502 12.19 -5.84 10.27
N ASP A 503 10.87 -5.77 10.13
CA ASP A 503 10.11 -6.58 9.22
C ASP A 503 10.48 -6.24 7.76
N ASN A 504 9.87 -6.96 6.83
CA ASN A 504 10.08 -6.69 5.41
C ASN A 504 9.68 -5.25 5.01
N GLU A 505 8.87 -4.55 5.80
CA GLU A 505 8.41 -3.19 5.53
C GLU A 505 9.45 -2.14 5.89
N GLY A 506 10.04 -2.21 7.09
CA GLY A 506 11.14 -1.33 7.48
C GLY A 506 12.33 -1.40 6.52
N VAL A 507 12.64 -2.60 6.00
CA VAL A 507 13.68 -2.79 4.98
C VAL A 507 13.32 -2.12 3.66
N ARG A 508 12.06 -2.19 3.22
CA ARG A 508 11.58 -1.53 1.99
C ARG A 508 11.64 0.00 2.12
N THR A 509 11.17 0.54 3.24
CA THR A 509 11.25 1.97 3.57
C THR A 509 12.71 2.45 3.51
N LEU A 510 13.60 1.73 4.19
CA LEU A 510 15.02 2.07 4.19
C LEU A 510 15.61 2.03 2.76
N ALA A 511 15.29 1.01 1.97
CA ALA A 511 15.76 0.89 0.60
C ALA A 511 15.27 2.07 -0.27
N ALA A 512 14.01 2.48 -0.13
CA ALA A 512 13.43 3.63 -0.82
C ALA A 512 14.11 4.94 -0.44
N VAL A 513 14.31 5.19 0.86
CA VAL A 513 14.96 6.39 1.38
C VAL A 513 16.43 6.46 0.93
N LEU A 514 17.17 5.35 1.00
CA LEU A 514 18.55 5.29 0.51
C LEU A 514 18.64 5.52 -1.01
N ALA A 515 17.70 4.98 -1.78
CA ALA A 515 17.62 5.21 -3.22
C ALA A 515 17.33 6.67 -3.54
N HIS A 516 16.40 7.30 -2.82
CA HIS A 516 16.11 8.73 -2.95
C HIS A 516 17.34 9.57 -2.60
N ARG A 517 17.95 9.36 -1.43
CA ARG A 517 19.17 10.06 -1.01
C ARG A 517 20.28 9.99 -2.05
N ARG A 518 20.54 8.82 -2.64
CA ARG A 518 21.59 8.68 -3.67
C ARG A 518 21.35 9.55 -4.89
N ARG A 519 20.08 9.86 -5.21
CA ARG A 519 19.70 10.72 -6.33
C ARG A 519 19.77 12.20 -5.96
N THR A 520 19.36 12.56 -4.75
CA THR A 520 19.07 13.95 -4.38
C THR A 520 20.12 14.58 -3.47
N GLY A 521 20.86 13.79 -2.69
CA GLY A 521 21.74 14.28 -1.62
C GLY A 521 21.00 14.51 -0.28
N ALA A 522 19.73 14.11 -0.17
CA ALA A 522 18.94 14.33 1.04
C ALA A 522 19.61 13.81 2.33
N THR A 523 19.52 14.60 3.39
CA THR A 523 20.06 14.25 4.70
C THR A 523 19.09 13.35 5.44
N ILE A 524 19.57 12.22 5.96
CA ILE A 524 18.76 11.33 6.79
C ILE A 524 18.91 11.73 8.27
N LEU A 525 17.78 11.98 8.91
CA LEU A 525 17.61 12.18 10.35
C LEU A 525 16.87 10.97 10.93
N VAL A 526 17.35 10.45 12.05
CA VAL A 526 16.70 9.32 12.75
C VAL A 526 16.16 9.78 14.10
N GLU A 527 14.90 9.48 14.36
CA GLU A 527 14.23 9.81 15.61
C GLU A 527 14.27 8.66 16.62
N GLY A 528 13.88 8.96 17.87
CA GLY A 528 13.72 7.95 18.92
C GLY A 528 15.01 7.25 19.36
N ILE A 529 16.17 7.90 19.21
CA ILE A 529 17.45 7.34 19.66
C ILE A 529 17.57 7.47 21.19
N GLU A 530 17.48 6.35 21.88
CA GLU A 530 17.59 6.29 23.35
C GLU A 530 18.79 5.45 23.82
N THR A 531 19.16 4.43 23.05
CA THR A 531 20.21 3.45 23.39
C THR A 531 21.41 3.56 22.45
N THR A 532 22.57 3.11 22.93
CA THR A 532 23.79 3.02 22.08
C THR A 532 23.57 2.11 20.87
N ALA A 533 22.81 1.03 21.00
CA ALA A 533 22.49 0.13 19.89
C ALA A 533 21.61 0.78 18.81
N GLN A 534 20.69 1.68 19.18
CA GLN A 534 19.93 2.49 18.21
C GLN A 534 20.84 3.49 17.50
N LEU A 535 21.75 4.14 18.23
CA LEU A 535 22.74 5.06 17.64
C LEU A 535 23.65 4.36 16.62
N GLU A 536 24.17 3.18 16.94
CA GLU A 536 25.01 2.39 16.03
C GLU A 536 24.25 2.02 14.75
N ARG A 537 22.98 1.63 14.87
CA ARG A 537 22.11 1.35 13.72
C ARG A 537 21.83 2.60 12.88
N ALA A 538 21.50 3.72 13.51
CA ALA A 538 21.31 5.00 12.83
C ALA A 538 22.56 5.40 12.01
N ARG A 539 23.76 5.23 12.59
CA ARG A 539 25.03 5.44 11.87
C ARG A 539 25.21 4.43 10.73
N ALA A 540 24.88 3.16 10.94
CA ALA A 540 25.03 2.11 9.94
C ALA A 540 24.14 2.32 8.69
N ILE A 541 22.94 2.88 8.86
CA ILE A 541 22.06 3.26 7.74
C ILE A 541 22.50 4.57 7.06
N GLY A 542 23.56 5.20 7.54
CA GLY A 542 24.12 6.43 6.99
C GLY A 542 23.42 7.70 7.46
N ALA A 543 22.62 7.66 8.53
CA ALA A 543 22.02 8.87 9.09
C ALA A 543 23.11 9.86 9.52
N ALA A 544 22.95 11.12 9.12
CA ALA A 544 23.88 12.18 9.47
C ALA A 544 23.41 12.93 10.72
N LEU A 545 22.09 13.00 10.91
CA LEU A 545 21.43 13.66 12.04
C LEU A 545 20.66 12.65 12.88
N GLY A 546 20.47 12.97 14.16
CA GLY A 546 19.63 12.17 15.03
C GLY A 546 19.02 12.95 16.17
N GLN A 547 17.95 12.39 16.70
CA GLN A 547 17.14 12.95 17.77
C GLN A 547 16.66 11.83 18.69
N GLY A 548 16.46 12.17 19.97
CA GLY A 548 15.92 11.23 20.97
C GLY A 548 16.38 11.55 22.39
N TYR A 549 15.83 10.81 23.36
CA TYR A 549 16.10 11.08 24.79
C TYR A 549 17.55 10.87 25.20
N ARG A 550 18.35 10.17 24.40
CA ARG A 550 19.80 10.11 24.57
C ARG A 550 20.44 11.50 24.55
N PHE A 551 19.96 12.38 23.67
CA PHE A 551 20.57 13.70 23.42
C PHE A 551 19.88 14.83 24.18
N GLY A 552 18.61 14.64 24.51
CA GLY A 552 17.85 15.58 25.33
C GLY A 552 16.36 15.33 25.22
N ARG A 553 15.64 15.64 26.29
CA ARG A 553 14.18 15.67 26.29
C ARG A 553 13.68 17.04 25.83
N PRO A 554 12.46 17.12 25.28
CA PRO A 554 11.78 18.40 25.04
C PRO A 554 11.78 19.25 26.31
N ALA A 555 12.38 20.43 26.26
CA ALA A 555 12.47 21.34 27.41
C ALA A 555 12.59 22.80 26.97
N PRO A 556 12.24 23.77 27.82
CA PRO A 556 12.58 25.18 27.59
C PRO A 556 14.10 25.35 27.47
N LEU A 557 14.56 26.13 26.49
CA LEU A 557 15.99 26.40 26.32
C LEU A 557 16.52 27.33 27.42
N GLN A 558 17.66 26.96 28.00
CA GLN A 558 18.40 27.79 28.97
C GLN A 558 19.77 28.17 28.40
N GLY A 559 19.82 29.21 27.56
CA GLY A 559 21.04 29.96 27.27
C GLY A 559 22.18 29.25 26.52
N GLN A 560 21.97 28.05 25.95
CA GLN A 560 23.01 27.37 25.18
C GLN A 560 23.04 27.85 23.73
N ALA A 561 23.99 28.74 23.42
CA ALA A 561 24.34 29.06 22.05
C ALA A 561 25.07 27.88 21.40
N THR A 562 24.42 27.22 20.44
CA THR A 562 25.07 26.21 19.59
C THR A 562 25.76 26.89 18.41
N THR A 563 27.04 26.56 18.19
CA THR A 563 27.91 27.25 17.22
C THR A 563 28.28 26.37 16.01
N THR A 564 27.63 25.22 15.84
CA THR A 564 28.00 24.25 14.82
C THR A 564 27.32 24.52 13.47
N ARG A 565 28.12 24.50 12.40
CA ARG A 565 27.69 24.70 11.01
C ARG A 565 27.34 23.35 10.38
N TRP A 566 26.19 22.77 10.73
CA TRP A 566 25.55 21.89 9.76
C TRP A 566 24.91 22.75 8.68
N ALA A 567 25.09 22.36 7.43
CA ALA A 567 24.35 22.89 6.31
C ALA A 567 23.88 21.68 5.50
N PRO A 568 22.62 21.67 5.04
CA PRO A 568 22.18 20.64 4.11
C PRO A 568 23.07 20.70 2.86
N GLU A 569 23.36 19.53 2.28
CA GLU A 569 24.10 19.49 1.03
C GLU A 569 23.33 20.29 -0.05
N PRO A 570 24.02 21.04 -0.92
CA PRO A 570 23.35 21.70 -2.04
C PRO A 570 22.67 20.65 -2.91
N MET A 571 21.34 20.64 -2.91
CA MET A 571 20.56 19.69 -3.69
C MET A 571 20.26 20.27 -5.08
N ALA A 572 20.25 19.40 -6.09
CA ALA A 572 19.66 19.73 -7.37
C ALA A 572 18.15 19.83 -7.20
N HIS A 573 17.66 21.04 -6.93
CA HIS A 573 16.22 21.25 -6.81
C HIS A 573 15.55 21.01 -8.15
N LEU A 574 14.41 20.33 -8.10
CA LEU A 574 13.49 20.28 -9.22
C LEU A 574 13.06 21.71 -9.59
N PRO A 575 12.95 22.04 -10.88
CA PRO A 575 12.47 23.35 -11.28
C PRO A 575 11.06 23.60 -10.69
N PRO A 576 10.74 24.86 -10.34
CA PRO A 576 9.39 25.21 -9.91
C PRO A 576 8.39 24.84 -11.00
N VAL A 577 7.15 24.53 -10.59
CA VAL A 577 6.11 24.12 -11.56
C VAL A 577 5.81 25.28 -12.50
N GLY A 578 6.24 25.14 -13.77
CA GLY A 578 6.00 26.12 -14.82
C GLY A 578 4.57 26.01 -15.41
N PRO A 579 4.18 26.98 -16.27
CA PRO A 579 2.85 27.00 -16.90
C PRO A 579 2.66 25.96 -18.02
N GLY A 580 3.72 25.25 -18.41
CA GLY A 580 3.69 24.24 -19.48
C GLY A 580 2.96 22.96 -19.07
N THR A 581 2.70 22.08 -20.05
CA THR A 581 2.07 20.78 -19.79
C THR A 581 3.10 19.67 -19.58
N PRO A 582 2.69 18.48 -19.12
CA PRO A 582 3.56 17.31 -19.07
C PRO A 582 4.17 16.95 -20.42
N PHE A 583 3.47 17.15 -21.55
CA PHE A 583 4.05 16.93 -22.88
C PHE A 583 5.19 17.91 -23.18
N ASP A 584 5.03 19.20 -22.85
CA ASP A 584 6.09 20.19 -23.08
C ASP A 584 7.35 19.87 -22.26
N VAL A 585 7.18 19.35 -21.04
CA VAL A 585 8.29 18.90 -20.16
C VAL A 585 9.12 17.78 -20.80
N VAL A 586 8.46 16.82 -21.45
CA VAL A 586 9.17 15.64 -21.98
C VAL A 586 9.57 15.77 -23.45
N ALA A 587 8.88 16.58 -24.25
CA ALA A 587 9.09 16.67 -25.70
C ALA A 587 10.49 17.16 -26.07
N ASP A 588 11.09 18.02 -25.24
CA ASP A 588 12.45 18.55 -25.48
C ASP A 588 13.56 17.54 -25.15
N SER A 589 13.26 16.55 -24.31
CA SER A 589 14.26 15.61 -23.75
C SER A 589 14.10 14.17 -24.24
N VAL A 590 12.93 13.80 -24.75
CA VAL A 590 12.58 12.43 -25.16
C VAL A 590 12.14 12.43 -26.62
N ALA A 591 12.56 11.41 -27.37
CA ALA A 591 12.14 11.26 -28.76
C ALA A 591 10.63 11.05 -28.87
N VAL A 592 9.94 12.05 -29.43
CA VAL A 592 8.50 12.00 -29.73
C VAL A 592 8.26 11.24 -31.03
N ARG A 593 7.32 10.28 -31.01
CA ARG A 593 6.96 9.44 -32.16
C ARG A 593 5.51 9.63 -32.53
N ARG A 594 5.19 9.48 -33.82
CA ARG A 594 3.80 9.48 -34.29
C ARG A 594 3.21 8.08 -34.10
N GLU A 595 2.19 7.97 -33.25
CA GLU A 595 1.59 6.71 -32.84
C GLU A 595 0.08 6.73 -33.03
N ARG A 596 -0.50 5.54 -33.23
CA ARG A 596 -1.96 5.33 -33.35
C ARG A 596 -2.59 5.14 -31.98
N GLN A 597 -3.87 5.48 -31.87
CA GLN A 597 -4.64 5.31 -30.64
C GLN A 597 -4.56 3.88 -30.06
N ASP A 598 -4.66 2.84 -30.90
CA ASP A 598 -4.60 1.45 -30.44
C ASP A 598 -3.27 1.10 -29.74
N THR A 599 -2.15 1.64 -30.26
CA THR A 599 -0.84 1.50 -29.64
C THR A 599 -0.82 2.18 -28.27
N LEU A 600 -1.36 3.40 -28.16
CA LEU A 600 -1.44 4.11 -26.88
C LEU A 600 -2.30 3.37 -25.86
N VAL A 601 -3.41 2.77 -26.28
CA VAL A 601 -4.28 1.97 -25.40
C VAL A 601 -3.52 0.73 -24.90
N ALA A 602 -2.76 0.05 -25.76
CA ALA A 602 -1.96 -1.11 -25.36
C ALA A 602 -0.86 -0.73 -24.35
N LEU A 603 -0.14 0.37 -24.61
CA LEU A 603 0.90 0.88 -23.71
C LEU A 603 0.32 1.36 -22.37
N SER A 604 -0.81 2.07 -22.39
CA SER A 604 -1.53 2.51 -21.19
C SER A 604 -1.86 1.32 -20.28
N ARG A 605 -2.43 0.24 -20.84
CA ARG A 605 -2.76 -0.99 -20.10
C ARG A 605 -1.52 -1.67 -19.52
N TYR A 606 -0.41 -1.65 -20.24
CA TYR A 606 0.84 -2.19 -19.73
C TYR A 606 1.33 -1.39 -18.51
N ILE A 607 1.32 -0.06 -18.57
CA ILE A 607 1.69 0.80 -17.44
C ILE A 607 0.75 0.62 -16.25
N GLU A 608 -0.56 0.52 -16.48
CA GLU A 608 -1.55 0.20 -15.45
C GLU A 608 -1.25 -1.15 -14.77
N SER A 609 -0.83 -2.16 -15.55
CA SER A 609 -0.46 -3.48 -15.01
C SER A 609 0.81 -3.43 -14.16
N LEU A 610 1.77 -2.56 -14.49
CA LEU A 610 2.96 -2.34 -13.67
C LEU A 610 2.58 -1.74 -12.30
N ALA A 611 1.66 -0.78 -12.26
CA ALA A 611 1.19 -0.20 -11.00
C ALA A 611 0.48 -1.24 -10.12
N LEU A 612 -0.39 -2.08 -10.69
CA LEU A 612 -1.08 -3.14 -9.95
C LEU A 612 -0.13 -4.22 -9.40
N ALA A 613 0.96 -4.50 -10.12
CA ALA A 613 1.94 -5.50 -9.73
C ALA A 613 3.03 -4.97 -8.77
N SER A 614 3.05 -3.65 -8.51
CA SER A 614 4.11 -3.03 -7.71
C SER A 614 4.04 -3.49 -6.26
N ALA A 615 5.21 -3.80 -5.69
CA ALA A 615 5.33 -4.11 -4.26
C ALA A 615 5.06 -2.85 -3.41
N ASN A 616 5.47 -1.69 -3.92
CA ASN A 616 5.20 -0.37 -3.35
C ASN A 616 4.27 0.38 -4.33
N PRO A 617 2.96 0.45 -4.05
CA PRO A 617 2.00 1.03 -4.98
C PRO A 617 2.35 2.48 -5.34
N PRO A 618 2.46 2.83 -6.64
CA PRO A 618 2.79 4.19 -7.07
C PRO A 618 1.57 5.12 -7.09
N ILE A 619 1.81 6.42 -7.07
CA ILE A 619 0.85 7.45 -7.51
C ILE A 619 0.54 7.21 -8.98
N VAL A 620 -0.73 7.28 -9.36
CA VAL A 620 -1.19 7.13 -10.75
C VAL A 620 -1.89 8.42 -11.19
N LEU A 621 -1.40 9.05 -12.24
CA LEU A 621 -1.98 10.27 -12.82
C LEU A 621 -2.36 10.02 -14.26
N VAL A 622 -3.62 10.33 -14.62
CA VAL A 622 -4.18 9.99 -15.93
C VAL A 622 -4.90 11.18 -16.55
N ALA A 623 -4.51 11.58 -17.76
CA ALA A 623 -5.28 12.54 -18.56
C ALA A 623 -5.97 11.81 -19.73
N LEU A 624 -7.30 11.91 -19.82
CA LEU A 624 -8.12 11.19 -20.80
C LEU A 624 -8.70 12.11 -21.89
N GLN A 625 -8.27 13.38 -21.95
CA GLN A 625 -8.80 14.44 -22.81
C GLN A 625 -10.27 14.79 -22.51
N ARG A 626 -11.21 13.86 -22.70
CA ARG A 626 -12.66 14.05 -22.51
C ARG A 626 -13.36 12.90 -21.78
N VAL A 627 -14.48 13.21 -21.11
CA VAL A 627 -15.29 12.26 -20.33
C VAL A 627 -15.83 11.08 -21.14
N GLU A 628 -16.10 11.23 -22.44
CA GLU A 628 -16.59 10.10 -23.27
C GLU A 628 -15.55 8.97 -23.39
N ARG A 629 -14.27 9.28 -23.14
CA ARG A 629 -13.18 8.30 -23.13
C ARG A 629 -13.05 7.60 -21.78
N PHE A 630 -13.73 8.10 -20.75
CA PHE A 630 -13.83 7.46 -19.44
C PHE A 630 -14.93 6.38 -19.41
N THR A 631 -14.74 5.36 -20.26
CA THR A 631 -15.67 4.25 -20.43
C THR A 631 -15.87 3.47 -19.12
N PRO A 632 -16.97 2.70 -18.97
CA PRO A 632 -17.18 1.85 -17.78
C PRO A 632 -16.02 0.89 -17.50
N ARG A 633 -15.33 0.42 -18.55
CA ARG A 633 -14.14 -0.44 -18.42
C ARG A 633 -12.95 0.34 -17.86
N THR A 634 -12.68 1.53 -18.40
CA THR A 634 -11.60 2.41 -17.93
C THR A 634 -11.82 2.81 -16.47
N ARG A 635 -13.05 3.20 -16.13
CA ARG A 635 -13.45 3.52 -14.75
C ARG A 635 -13.17 2.37 -13.79
N ARG A 636 -13.57 1.14 -14.13
CA ARG A 636 -13.28 -0.04 -13.31
C ARG A 636 -11.78 -0.32 -13.15
N SER A 637 -10.97 -0.07 -14.19
CA SER A 637 -9.51 -0.23 -14.12
C SER A 637 -8.92 0.71 -13.07
N TYR A 638 -9.26 2.00 -13.14
CA TYR A 638 -8.73 2.99 -12.22
C TYR A 638 -9.30 2.83 -10.80
N GLN A 639 -10.55 2.43 -10.64
CA GLN A 639 -11.11 2.10 -9.32
C GLN A 639 -10.39 0.92 -8.64
N ARG A 640 -9.85 -0.03 -9.42
CA ARG A 640 -8.99 -1.10 -8.86
C ARG A 640 -7.63 -0.56 -8.44
N LEU A 641 -7.07 0.36 -9.22
CA LEU A 641 -5.82 1.02 -8.87
C LEU A 641 -5.97 1.88 -7.62
N SER A 642 -7.08 2.61 -7.44
CA SER A 642 -7.29 3.44 -6.24
C SER A 642 -7.47 2.64 -4.96
N ALA A 643 -7.77 1.34 -5.04
CA ALA A 643 -7.80 0.46 -3.88
C ALA A 643 -6.40 0.06 -3.38
N VAL A 644 -5.35 0.28 -4.18
CA VAL A 644 -3.98 -0.11 -3.83
C VAL A 644 -2.99 1.04 -3.88
N SER A 645 -3.20 2.02 -4.75
CA SER A 645 -2.33 3.17 -4.95
C SER A 645 -2.68 4.32 -3.99
N PRO A 646 -1.67 5.05 -3.48
CA PRO A 646 -1.86 6.14 -2.53
C PRO A 646 -2.65 7.32 -3.12
N LEU A 647 -2.57 7.52 -4.44
CA LEU A 647 -3.37 8.51 -5.15
C LEU A 647 -3.60 8.05 -6.59
N VAL A 648 -4.85 8.13 -7.04
CA VAL A 648 -5.23 8.01 -8.44
C VAL A 648 -6.03 9.24 -8.85
N ALA A 649 -5.45 10.09 -9.69
CA ALA A 649 -6.09 11.31 -10.19
C ALA A 649 -6.37 11.23 -11.69
N VAL A 650 -7.58 11.59 -12.10
CA VAL A 650 -8.07 11.56 -13.47
C VAL A 650 -8.41 12.98 -13.94
N PHE A 651 -7.78 13.40 -15.03
CA PHE A 651 -7.91 14.72 -15.65
C PHE A 651 -8.68 14.61 -16.96
N GLY A 652 -9.62 15.52 -17.22
CA GLY A 652 -10.38 15.53 -18.47
C GLY A 652 -11.50 16.56 -18.53
N GLU A 653 -11.87 16.93 -19.76
CA GLU A 653 -13.01 17.78 -20.07
C GLU A 653 -14.33 17.05 -19.72
N GLY A 654 -15.22 17.73 -18.99
CA GLY A 654 -16.56 17.20 -18.66
C GLY A 654 -16.58 16.07 -17.62
N LEU A 655 -15.48 15.84 -16.90
CA LEU A 655 -15.48 14.86 -15.80
C LEU A 655 -16.43 15.30 -14.67
N PRO A 656 -17.19 14.37 -14.07
CA PRO A 656 -18.03 14.67 -12.92
C PRO A 656 -17.15 15.03 -11.70
N ALA A 657 -17.68 15.86 -10.81
CA ALA A 657 -16.96 16.30 -9.61
C ALA A 657 -16.67 15.14 -8.64
N ASP A 658 -17.54 14.13 -8.60
CA ASP A 658 -17.40 12.94 -7.77
C ASP A 658 -17.19 11.69 -8.64
N LEU A 659 -16.12 10.95 -8.34
CA LEU A 659 -15.77 9.67 -8.96
C LEU A 659 -15.55 8.56 -7.92
N GLY A 660 -16.05 8.74 -6.69
CA GLY A 660 -15.83 7.85 -5.56
C GLY A 660 -14.39 7.91 -5.08
N THR A 661 -13.67 6.79 -5.10
CA THR A 661 -12.27 6.69 -4.64
C THR A 661 -11.25 7.32 -5.61
N LEU A 662 -11.69 7.79 -6.77
CA LEU A 662 -10.84 8.46 -7.76
C LEU A 662 -10.90 9.97 -7.58
N ARG A 663 -9.75 10.62 -7.64
CA ARG A 663 -9.71 12.08 -7.61
C ARG A 663 -9.98 12.64 -9.00
N SER A 664 -11.09 13.36 -9.14
CA SER A 664 -11.49 13.99 -10.40
C SER A 664 -10.90 15.40 -10.52
N VAL A 665 -10.28 15.70 -11.66
CA VAL A 665 -9.78 17.05 -11.98
C VAL A 665 -10.39 17.50 -13.31
N PRO A 666 -11.49 18.27 -13.29
CA PRO A 666 -12.11 18.77 -14.50
C PRO A 666 -11.18 19.78 -15.19
N LEU A 667 -11.04 19.65 -16.52
CA LEU A 667 -10.25 20.57 -17.34
C LEU A 667 -11.14 21.55 -18.10
N ASP A 668 -10.68 22.79 -18.22
CA ASP A 668 -11.24 23.77 -19.16
C ASP A 668 -10.94 23.31 -20.59
N PRO A 669 -11.89 23.41 -21.55
CA PRO A 669 -11.63 23.06 -22.95
C PRO A 669 -10.47 23.82 -23.61
N GLN A 670 -10.13 25.01 -23.10
CA GLN A 670 -8.98 25.81 -23.55
C GLN A 670 -7.67 25.44 -22.86
N ASP A 671 -7.70 24.58 -21.85
CA ASP A 671 -6.50 24.10 -21.18
C ASP A 671 -5.68 23.22 -22.15
N PRO A 672 -4.39 23.53 -22.38
CA PRO A 672 -3.55 22.71 -23.26
C PRO A 672 -3.49 21.23 -22.84
N LEU A 673 -3.69 20.92 -21.55
CA LEU A 673 -3.76 19.55 -21.04
C LEU A 673 -4.97 18.76 -21.59
N ALA A 674 -6.04 19.44 -22.02
CA ALA A 674 -7.21 18.79 -22.62
C ALA A 674 -6.88 18.12 -23.96
N ALA A 675 -5.79 18.52 -24.62
CA ALA A 675 -5.30 17.87 -25.84
C ALA A 675 -4.39 16.66 -25.58
N GLU A 676 -4.10 16.33 -24.32
CA GLU A 676 -3.11 15.32 -23.94
C GLU A 676 -3.73 14.03 -23.41
N TRP A 677 -3.14 12.92 -23.83
CA TRP A 677 -3.36 11.59 -23.27
C TRP A 677 -2.16 11.23 -22.40
N ILE A 678 -2.41 11.03 -21.11
CA ILE A 678 -1.34 10.74 -20.15
C ILE A 678 -1.70 9.52 -19.31
N VAL A 679 -0.75 8.61 -19.15
CA VAL A 679 -0.74 7.60 -18.09
C VAL A 679 0.63 7.62 -17.44
N LEU A 680 0.69 8.10 -16.20
CA LEU A 680 1.92 8.28 -15.45
C LEU A 680 1.82 7.51 -14.13
N ILE A 681 2.88 6.77 -13.81
CA ILE A 681 3.05 6.11 -12.52
C ILE A 681 4.35 6.58 -11.88
N LEU A 682 4.30 6.93 -10.59
CA LEU A 682 5.44 7.37 -9.81
C LEU A 682 5.36 6.81 -8.39
N GLY A 683 6.30 5.93 -8.06
CA GLY A 683 6.43 5.32 -6.74
C GLY A 683 7.90 4.99 -6.45
N PRO A 684 8.25 4.49 -5.26
CA PRO A 684 9.65 4.37 -4.81
C PRO A 684 10.58 3.60 -5.75
N ASP A 685 10.05 2.55 -6.36
CA ASP A 685 10.71 1.61 -7.28
C ASP A 685 10.25 1.77 -8.74
N THR A 686 9.23 2.59 -9.00
CA THR A 686 8.57 2.72 -10.30
C THR A 686 8.51 4.17 -10.76
N ALA A 687 8.90 4.42 -12.01
CA ALA A 687 8.73 5.73 -12.66
C ALA A 687 8.58 5.50 -14.16
N THR A 688 7.35 5.66 -14.66
CA THR A 688 7.03 5.48 -16.07
C THR A 688 5.94 6.46 -16.46
N ALA A 689 6.13 7.14 -17.59
CA ALA A 689 5.11 8.01 -18.16
C ALA A 689 4.94 7.74 -19.65
N LEU A 690 3.70 7.49 -20.05
CA LEU A 690 3.24 7.64 -21.43
C LEU A 690 2.54 9.00 -21.52
N ILE A 691 3.08 9.90 -22.33
CA ILE A 691 2.57 11.25 -22.51
C ILE A 691 2.42 11.48 -24.01
N ALA A 692 1.22 11.79 -24.45
CA ALA A 692 0.92 11.97 -25.86
C ALA A 692 0.02 13.19 -26.08
N ARG A 693 0.21 13.88 -27.20
CA ARG A 693 -0.59 15.02 -27.62
C ARG A 693 -1.21 14.73 -28.98
N GLU A 694 -2.51 14.96 -29.11
CA GLU A 694 -3.22 14.67 -30.36
C GLU A 694 -2.83 15.64 -31.48
N GLU A 695 -2.45 15.09 -32.64
CA GLU A 695 -2.21 15.89 -33.84
C GLU A 695 -3.55 16.16 -34.54
N HIS A 696 -3.94 17.43 -34.69
CA HIS A 696 -5.18 17.78 -35.37
C HIS A 696 -5.09 17.46 -36.88
N GLY A 697 -5.64 16.31 -37.30
CA GLY A 697 -5.74 15.86 -38.69
C GLY A 697 -7.17 15.82 -39.23
N ARG A 698 -7.37 16.23 -40.49
CA ARG A 698 -8.68 16.25 -41.18
C ARG A 698 -9.28 14.84 -41.37
N ARG A 699 -10.53 14.69 -40.88
CA ARG A 699 -11.59 13.71 -41.23
C ARG A 699 -11.40 12.24 -40.78
N GLY A 700 -12.39 11.79 -39.98
CA GLY A 700 -12.75 10.39 -39.75
C GLY A 700 -12.35 9.92 -38.35
N ASP A 701 -13.32 9.60 -37.51
CA ASP A 701 -13.19 9.19 -36.09
C ASP A 701 -12.44 7.83 -35.90
N ASP A 702 -11.88 7.25 -36.97
CA ASP A 702 -11.32 5.90 -36.99
C ASP A 702 -9.78 5.82 -37.07
N ASP A 703 -9.04 6.93 -37.18
CA ASP A 703 -7.57 6.87 -37.24
C ASP A 703 -6.86 8.06 -36.57
N ARG A 704 -7.07 8.21 -35.26
CA ARG A 704 -6.45 9.27 -34.44
C ARG A 704 -4.95 9.01 -34.27
N ILE A 705 -4.15 10.03 -34.58
CA ILE A 705 -2.70 10.02 -34.52
C ILE A 705 -2.23 10.97 -33.41
N PHE A 706 -1.27 10.51 -32.63
CA PHE A 706 -0.71 11.25 -31.52
C PHE A 706 0.80 11.39 -31.69
N ALA A 707 1.32 12.54 -31.32
CA ALA A 707 2.72 12.68 -30.98
C ALA A 707 2.90 12.13 -29.56
N ALA A 708 3.64 11.05 -29.39
CA ALA A 708 3.73 10.30 -28.12
C ALA A 708 5.19 10.12 -27.67
N ALA A 709 5.40 10.26 -26.37
CA ALA A 709 6.64 10.00 -25.68
C ALA A 709 6.40 8.97 -24.57
N LEU A 710 7.25 7.95 -24.50
CA LEU A 710 7.31 6.98 -23.42
C LEU A 710 8.67 7.15 -22.73
N THR A 711 8.66 7.37 -21.42
CA THR A 711 9.89 7.56 -20.65
C THR A 711 9.84 6.85 -19.31
N ASN A 712 11.00 6.33 -18.90
CA ASN A 712 11.26 5.83 -17.55
C ASN A 712 12.31 6.70 -16.85
N ASP A 713 12.66 7.85 -17.43
CA ASP A 713 13.54 8.82 -16.77
C ASP A 713 12.79 9.41 -15.58
N ARG A 714 13.24 9.04 -14.37
CA ARG A 714 12.58 9.42 -13.13
C ARG A 714 12.52 10.93 -12.93
N LEU A 715 13.53 11.69 -13.34
CA LEU A 715 13.53 13.15 -13.19
C LEU A 715 12.44 13.78 -14.07
N LEU A 716 12.33 13.33 -15.33
CA LEU A 716 11.29 13.79 -16.25
C LEU A 716 9.90 13.36 -15.79
N VAL A 717 9.73 12.10 -15.36
CA VAL A 717 8.47 11.59 -14.82
C VAL A 717 8.05 12.39 -13.59
N THR A 718 8.96 12.64 -12.65
CA THR A 718 8.67 13.45 -11.45
C THR A 718 8.27 14.88 -11.82
N THR A 719 8.95 15.51 -12.80
CA THR A 719 8.62 16.87 -13.24
C THR A 719 7.24 16.92 -13.90
N ALA A 720 6.91 15.95 -14.76
CA ALA A 720 5.59 15.78 -15.35
C ALA A 720 4.51 15.52 -14.28
N ALA A 721 4.81 14.70 -13.27
CA ALA A 721 3.90 14.44 -12.16
C ALA A 721 3.62 15.70 -11.35
N ARG A 722 4.64 16.52 -11.04
CA ARG A 722 4.47 17.81 -10.35
C ARG A 722 3.57 18.78 -11.13
N CYS A 723 3.69 18.80 -12.47
CA CYS A 723 2.80 19.60 -13.32
C CYS A 723 1.32 19.19 -13.14
N LEU A 724 1.02 17.89 -13.15
CA LEU A 724 -0.33 17.38 -12.92
C LEU A 724 -0.80 17.60 -11.48
N LEU A 725 0.01 17.26 -10.49
CA LEU A 725 -0.32 17.38 -9.06
C LEU A 725 -0.57 18.83 -8.64
N SER A 726 0.08 19.82 -9.28
CA SER A 726 -0.17 21.24 -9.02
C SER A 726 -1.63 21.67 -9.28
N ARG A 727 -2.34 20.92 -10.15
CA ARG A 727 -3.72 21.14 -10.57
C ARG A 727 -4.73 20.33 -9.76
N VAL A 728 -4.25 19.46 -8.88
CA VAL A 728 -5.07 18.64 -8.00
C VAL A 728 -5.36 19.46 -6.75
N GLY A 729 -6.62 19.91 -6.65
CA GLY A 729 -7.17 20.65 -5.52
C GLY A 729 -7.44 19.79 -4.31
#